data_AF-A0A8I2K0I5-F1
#
_entry.id   AF-A0A8I2K0I5-F1
#
_cell.length_a   1.000
_cell.length_b   1.000
_cell.length_c   1.000
_cell.angle_alpha   90.00
_cell.angle_beta   90.00
_cell.angle_gamma   90.00
#
_symmetry.space_group_name_H-M   'P 1'
#
loop_
_entity.id
_entity.type
_entity.pdbx_description
1 polymer ?
#
loop_
_entity_poly.entity_id
_entity_poly.type
_entity_poly.pdbx_seq_one_letter_code
_entity_poly.pdbx_strand_id
1 'polypeptide(L)'
;MKERLLNEAKRIGDQLLEEAKTDDNGIYWETMTMDLDRNISFKTGESIYSGSAGVSLFFLELFKQAQDQRYMDAAVQGMKWVVNYCENNPASYYAFFTGRMGISYVLMRMYEFTGESRYVEQALATAKACTEFLNPEHGVDDLINGTSGALLGLLHLHAAAGEEWILKAIDAYIKHLVASAHHGPRGLYWDRSETGISGLCGFSHGAAGIGFVFLELGRYFQNETFYKLAEQAFLYERHFFMESRSNWPDLRKGIYTDEDKENHKKAFLENNLDFFTTGGDMNAWCHGAAGIGLSRLRAFQLLNKKIYEDEARVAIKKTIITNVETNIPEPTFTLCHGGGGNAELFIYAYQIFNDDQYLELAEKVAVKAIDFYEKNKFFFSGFHYGGDMQDRSLFMGNAGIGYFYLRLLNPFQVPSIQAPTVDEPFKPGQPLSKSQYPFITISTTDVQKQLLQKNFQRTLYCSENLIPQKLDAFFSESAYSIDAPSTLMESFITFIANTIDNQSLAPGPKEILSDIFDLELEKRRMDEAIKSHSLLNIKDIVLNQQGEEIIKKAGDDNAFLELMLQLEPYVQLKTTRWNWNLSDQEEWKKNINQPLESEEEEEEMWAVLLKPMSMGILETELSPFTYTILAELCEPNRVEQVMQATIDAFESLTPDQETMLRGKIIDQIKHLLLSGILVEAKPDKK
;
A
#
# COMPACT_ATOMS: atom_id res chain seq x y z
N MET A 1 -39.73 -12.02 -2.08
CA MET A 1 -38.39 -11.47 -2.37
C MET A 1 -37.54 -12.44 -3.18
N LYS A 2 -37.23 -13.64 -2.66
CA LYS A 2 -36.36 -14.64 -3.32
C LYS A 2 -36.61 -14.87 -4.83
N GLU A 3 -37.87 -15.11 -5.22
CA GLU A 3 -38.21 -15.30 -6.64
C GLU A 3 -37.94 -14.04 -7.49
N ARG A 4 -38.21 -12.84 -6.95
CA ARG A 4 -37.91 -11.56 -7.61
C ARG A 4 -36.40 -11.43 -7.84
N LEU A 5 -35.58 -11.72 -6.83
CA LEU A 5 -34.11 -11.67 -6.95
C LEU A 5 -33.58 -12.64 -8.02
N LEU A 6 -34.08 -13.89 -8.03
CA LEU A 6 -33.67 -14.88 -9.03
C LEU A 6 -34.07 -14.45 -10.45
N ASN A 7 -35.28 -13.92 -10.62
CA ASN A 7 -35.74 -13.44 -11.92
C ASN A 7 -34.91 -12.26 -12.43
N GLU A 8 -34.50 -11.35 -11.55
CA GLU A 8 -33.61 -10.23 -11.91
C GLU A 8 -32.19 -10.70 -12.26
N ALA A 9 -31.64 -11.66 -11.51
CA ALA A 9 -30.36 -12.28 -11.86
C ALA A 9 -30.43 -13.01 -13.22
N LYS A 10 -31.53 -13.72 -13.51
CA LYS A 10 -31.76 -14.35 -14.82
C LYS A 10 -31.89 -13.34 -15.94
N ARG A 11 -32.64 -12.24 -15.72
CA ARG A 11 -32.76 -11.14 -16.71
C ARG A 11 -31.37 -10.59 -17.08
N ILE A 12 -30.52 -10.34 -16.09
CA ILE A 12 -29.14 -9.90 -16.32
C ILE A 12 -28.35 -10.97 -17.07
N GLY A 13 -28.46 -12.24 -16.67
CA GLY A 13 -27.80 -13.35 -17.37
C GLY A 13 -28.22 -13.51 -18.83
N ASP A 14 -29.52 -13.40 -19.12
CA ASP A 14 -30.06 -13.46 -20.47
C ASP A 14 -29.57 -12.27 -21.32
N GLN A 15 -29.52 -11.05 -20.75
CA GLN A 15 -28.93 -9.89 -21.43
C GLN A 15 -27.44 -10.11 -21.73
N LEU A 16 -26.66 -10.63 -20.78
CA LEU A 16 -25.23 -10.89 -20.98
C LEU A 16 -24.98 -12.01 -22.01
N LEU A 17 -25.89 -12.97 -22.15
CA LEU A 17 -25.84 -13.98 -23.22
C LEU A 17 -26.07 -13.34 -24.60
N GLU A 18 -27.02 -12.41 -24.72
CA GLU A 18 -27.27 -11.69 -25.98
C GLU A 18 -26.10 -10.79 -26.38
N GLU A 19 -25.38 -10.25 -25.40
CA GLU A 19 -24.23 -9.37 -25.60
C GLU A 19 -22.90 -10.11 -25.79
N ALA A 20 -22.88 -11.44 -25.61
CA ALA A 20 -21.68 -12.25 -25.76
C ALA A 20 -21.14 -12.22 -27.20
N LYS A 21 -19.82 -12.18 -27.33
CA LYS A 21 -19.11 -12.37 -28.59
C LYS A 21 -18.67 -13.83 -28.68
N THR A 22 -18.53 -14.34 -29.90
CA THR A 22 -18.11 -15.72 -30.14
C THR A 22 -16.99 -15.76 -31.18
N ASP A 23 -15.99 -16.60 -30.92
CA ASP A 23 -14.95 -16.98 -31.88
C ASP A 23 -14.69 -18.51 -31.82
N ASP A 24 -13.67 -18.99 -32.52
CA ASP A 24 -13.33 -20.43 -32.55
C ASP A 24 -12.91 -20.98 -31.16
N ASN A 25 -12.52 -20.10 -30.23
CA ASN A 25 -11.99 -20.44 -28.92
C ASN A 25 -13.05 -20.42 -27.82
N GLY A 26 -14.23 -19.85 -28.05
CA GLY A 26 -15.35 -19.85 -27.12
C GLY A 26 -16.19 -18.58 -27.20
N ILE A 27 -16.74 -18.17 -26.05
CA ILE A 27 -17.46 -16.89 -25.93
C ILE A 27 -16.70 -15.93 -25.03
N TYR A 28 -16.84 -14.63 -25.25
CA TYR A 28 -16.20 -13.60 -24.45
C TYR A 28 -17.03 -12.31 -24.40
N TRP A 29 -16.65 -11.41 -23.51
CA TRP A 29 -17.29 -10.11 -23.35
C TRP A 29 -16.28 -8.98 -23.46
N GLU A 30 -16.64 -7.96 -24.22
CA GLU A 30 -15.94 -6.69 -24.23
C GLU A 30 -16.51 -5.83 -23.09
N THR A 31 -15.65 -5.38 -22.18
CA THR A 31 -16.04 -4.61 -20.99
C THR A 31 -15.54 -3.17 -21.07
N MET A 32 -16.15 -2.28 -20.28
CA MET A 32 -15.77 -0.87 -20.30
C MET A 32 -14.37 -0.66 -19.74
N THR A 33 -13.62 0.24 -20.36
CA THR A 33 -12.35 0.76 -19.88
C THR A 33 -12.32 2.28 -20.08
N MET A 34 -11.44 2.95 -19.33
CA MET A 34 -11.26 4.40 -19.38
C MET A 34 -9.78 4.71 -19.60
N ASP A 35 -9.48 5.58 -20.56
CA ASP A 35 -8.12 6.09 -20.75
C ASP A 35 -7.80 7.28 -19.82
N LEU A 36 -6.58 7.81 -19.90
CA LEU A 36 -6.13 8.94 -19.08
C LEU A 36 -6.92 10.24 -19.37
N ASP A 37 -7.40 10.39 -20.60
CA ASP A 37 -8.24 11.51 -21.04
C ASP A 37 -9.72 11.31 -20.67
N ARG A 38 -10.03 10.26 -19.91
CA ARG A 38 -11.37 9.87 -19.43
C ARG A 38 -12.33 9.44 -20.55
N ASN A 39 -11.80 9.05 -21.71
CA ASN A 39 -12.62 8.48 -22.77
C ASN A 39 -12.95 7.03 -22.45
N ILE A 40 -14.22 6.68 -22.67
CA ILE A 40 -14.72 5.32 -22.48
C ILE A 40 -14.63 4.54 -23.78
N SER A 41 -14.12 3.31 -23.67
CA SER A 41 -14.13 2.33 -24.77
C SER A 41 -14.45 0.93 -24.24
N PHE A 42 -14.72 0.00 -25.15
CA PHE A 42 -14.89 -1.41 -24.80
C PHE A 42 -13.64 -2.18 -25.22
N LYS A 43 -13.12 -3.00 -24.30
CA LYS A 43 -11.96 -3.86 -24.55
C LYS A 43 -12.22 -5.28 -24.09
N THR A 44 -11.59 -6.19 -24.81
CA THR A 44 -11.47 -7.59 -24.43
C THR A 44 -10.42 -7.74 -23.33
N GLY A 45 -10.76 -8.49 -22.29
CA GLY A 45 -9.86 -8.78 -21.16
C GLY A 45 -10.24 -10.07 -20.44
N GLU A 46 -9.28 -10.64 -19.73
CA GLU A 46 -9.35 -11.96 -19.10
C GLU A 46 -9.69 -11.93 -17.60
N SER A 47 -9.50 -10.78 -16.93
CA SER A 47 -9.51 -10.68 -15.47
C SER A 47 -10.88 -10.94 -14.83
N ILE A 48 -10.89 -11.14 -13.50
CA ILE A 48 -12.14 -11.20 -12.73
C ILE A 48 -12.79 -9.80 -12.67
N TYR A 49 -11.99 -8.76 -12.45
CA TYR A 49 -12.48 -7.42 -12.18
C TYR A 49 -13.27 -6.83 -13.36
N SER A 50 -12.63 -6.80 -14.53
CA SER A 50 -13.13 -6.19 -15.77
C SER A 50 -12.88 -7.08 -16.99
N GLY A 51 -13.18 -8.37 -16.88
CA GLY A 51 -12.91 -9.33 -17.95
C GLY A 51 -13.87 -10.52 -17.97
N SER A 52 -13.63 -11.41 -18.94
CA SER A 52 -14.50 -12.56 -19.22
C SER A 52 -14.49 -13.61 -18.12
N ALA A 53 -13.44 -13.72 -17.30
CA ALA A 53 -13.44 -14.64 -16.16
C ALA A 53 -14.46 -14.21 -15.09
N GLY A 54 -14.60 -12.91 -14.83
CA GLY A 54 -15.59 -12.40 -13.88
C GLY A 54 -17.03 -12.67 -14.32
N VAL A 55 -17.31 -12.46 -15.60
CA VAL A 55 -18.62 -12.77 -16.19
C VAL A 55 -18.89 -14.27 -16.16
N SER A 56 -17.89 -15.10 -16.45
CA SER A 56 -18.00 -16.56 -16.37
C SER A 56 -18.27 -17.05 -14.95
N LEU A 57 -17.65 -16.44 -13.94
CA LEU A 57 -17.92 -16.72 -12.52
C LEU A 57 -19.38 -16.40 -12.17
N PHE A 58 -19.91 -15.27 -12.65
CA PHE A 58 -21.33 -14.96 -12.47
C PHE A 58 -22.24 -16.03 -13.10
N PHE A 59 -21.97 -16.47 -14.32
CA PHE A 59 -22.75 -17.52 -14.97
C PHE A 59 -22.68 -18.87 -14.25
N LEU A 60 -21.52 -19.25 -13.72
CA LEU A 60 -21.36 -20.46 -12.90
C LEU A 60 -22.27 -20.40 -11.67
N GLU A 61 -22.26 -19.28 -10.93
CA GLU A 61 -23.10 -19.13 -9.75
C GLU A 61 -24.58 -19.00 -10.11
N LEU A 62 -24.93 -18.33 -11.22
CA LEU A 62 -26.30 -18.24 -11.73
C LEU A 62 -26.85 -19.63 -12.09
N PHE A 63 -26.05 -20.47 -12.75
CA PHE A 63 -26.44 -21.84 -13.09
C PHE A 63 -26.80 -22.65 -11.85
N LYS A 64 -25.98 -22.58 -10.79
CA LYS A 64 -26.24 -23.30 -9.52
C LYS A 64 -27.61 -22.95 -8.94
N GLN A 65 -28.08 -21.72 -9.12
CA GLN A 65 -29.38 -21.25 -8.62
C GLN A 65 -30.54 -21.50 -9.59
N ALA A 66 -30.34 -21.25 -10.88
CA ALA A 66 -31.40 -21.28 -11.90
C ALA A 66 -31.57 -22.65 -12.56
N GLN A 67 -30.55 -23.51 -12.52
CA GLN A 67 -30.51 -24.83 -13.17
C GLN A 67 -30.83 -24.80 -14.69
N ASP A 68 -30.55 -23.67 -15.36
CA ASP A 68 -30.68 -23.51 -16.80
C ASP A 68 -29.32 -23.75 -17.47
N GLN A 69 -29.23 -24.82 -18.28
CA GLN A 69 -27.99 -25.28 -18.89
C GLN A 69 -27.30 -24.21 -19.76
N ARG A 70 -28.06 -23.25 -20.32
CA ARG A 70 -27.47 -22.15 -21.11
C ARG A 70 -26.43 -21.35 -20.32
N TYR A 71 -26.66 -21.17 -19.01
CA TYR A 71 -25.73 -20.44 -18.14
C TYR A 71 -24.47 -21.26 -17.84
N MET A 72 -24.60 -22.58 -17.66
CA MET A 72 -23.43 -23.45 -17.50
C MET A 72 -22.58 -23.47 -18.77
N ASP A 73 -23.22 -23.58 -19.94
CA ASP A 73 -22.54 -23.57 -21.23
C ASP A 73 -21.79 -22.25 -21.43
N ALA A 74 -22.38 -21.12 -21.01
CA ALA A 74 -21.73 -19.82 -21.04
C ALA A 74 -20.49 -19.75 -20.13
N ALA A 75 -20.57 -20.26 -18.90
CA ALA A 75 -19.43 -20.31 -17.99
C ALA A 75 -18.28 -21.17 -18.56
N VAL A 76 -18.61 -22.34 -19.12
CA VAL A 76 -17.62 -23.24 -19.73
C VAL A 76 -16.98 -22.62 -20.98
N GLN A 77 -17.78 -22.07 -21.90
CA GLN A 77 -17.25 -21.45 -23.13
C GLN A 77 -16.47 -20.16 -22.82
N GLY A 78 -16.91 -19.40 -21.82
CA GLY A 78 -16.20 -18.21 -21.32
C GLY A 78 -14.83 -18.56 -20.75
N MET A 79 -14.76 -19.57 -19.88
CA MET A 79 -13.47 -20.01 -19.33
C MET A 79 -12.58 -20.70 -20.38
N LYS A 80 -13.17 -21.41 -21.35
CA LYS A 80 -12.41 -21.93 -22.51
C LYS A 80 -11.74 -20.78 -23.26
N TRP A 81 -12.46 -19.69 -23.53
CA TRP A 81 -11.90 -18.52 -24.19
C TRP A 81 -10.79 -17.87 -23.35
N VAL A 82 -11.01 -17.69 -22.04
CA VAL A 82 -10.02 -17.10 -21.12
C VAL A 82 -8.71 -17.88 -21.08
N VAL A 83 -8.77 -19.22 -20.99
CA VAL A 83 -7.56 -20.07 -20.99
C VAL A 83 -6.80 -19.92 -22.31
N ASN A 84 -7.49 -20.01 -23.45
CA ASN A 84 -6.86 -19.79 -24.76
C ASN A 84 -6.25 -18.38 -24.89
N TYR A 85 -6.92 -17.35 -24.35
CA TYR A 85 -6.39 -15.99 -24.36
C TYR A 85 -5.08 -15.90 -23.57
N CYS A 86 -5.02 -16.51 -22.38
CA CYS A 86 -3.82 -16.52 -21.54
C CYS A 86 -2.64 -17.25 -22.18
N GLU A 87 -2.89 -18.36 -22.87
CA GLU A 87 -1.88 -19.14 -23.59
C GLU A 87 -1.28 -18.35 -24.77
N ASN A 88 -2.11 -17.57 -25.47
CA ASN A 88 -1.68 -16.79 -26.64
C ASN A 88 -1.15 -15.39 -26.31
N ASN A 89 -1.39 -14.89 -25.09
CA ASN A 89 -0.95 -13.55 -24.66
C ASN A 89 -0.18 -13.61 -23.33
N PRO A 90 1.09 -14.09 -23.31
CA PRO A 90 1.88 -14.19 -22.09
C PRO A 90 1.94 -12.87 -21.33
N ALA A 91 1.73 -12.92 -20.01
CA ALA A 91 1.80 -11.76 -19.13
C ALA A 91 2.37 -12.16 -17.77
N SER A 92 3.17 -11.26 -17.18
CA SER A 92 3.74 -11.42 -15.84
C SER A 92 2.91 -10.74 -14.74
N TYR A 93 1.65 -10.42 -15.03
CA TYR A 93 0.74 -9.72 -14.12
C TYR A 93 -0.21 -10.70 -13.40
N TYR A 94 0.08 -10.96 -12.12
CA TYR A 94 -0.56 -12.01 -11.32
C TYR A 94 -1.41 -11.49 -10.16
N ALA A 95 -1.86 -10.24 -10.23
CA ALA A 95 -2.86 -9.73 -9.29
C ALA A 95 -4.11 -10.62 -9.26
N PHE A 96 -4.82 -10.65 -8.13
CA PHE A 96 -5.96 -11.55 -7.96
C PHE A 96 -7.22 -11.06 -8.68
N PHE A 97 -7.55 -9.78 -8.58
CA PHE A 97 -8.76 -9.28 -9.23
C PHE A 97 -8.49 -8.87 -10.67
N THR A 98 -7.37 -8.21 -10.94
CA THR A 98 -7.04 -7.63 -12.24
C THR A 98 -6.06 -8.46 -13.06
N GLY A 99 -5.53 -9.56 -12.52
CA GLY A 99 -4.53 -10.40 -13.19
C GLY A 99 -4.87 -11.90 -13.18
N ARG A 100 -3.85 -12.71 -13.52
CA ARG A 100 -4.00 -14.15 -13.79
C ARG A 100 -4.32 -15.01 -12.57
N MET A 101 -4.05 -14.53 -11.35
CA MET A 101 -4.34 -15.32 -10.17
C MET A 101 -5.85 -15.48 -9.94
N GLY A 102 -6.66 -14.49 -10.33
CA GLY A 102 -8.12 -14.62 -10.32
C GLY A 102 -8.62 -15.71 -11.28
N ILE A 103 -7.98 -15.85 -12.44
CA ILE A 103 -8.35 -16.87 -13.43
C ILE A 103 -8.15 -18.26 -12.82
N SER A 104 -7.01 -18.50 -12.15
CA SER A 104 -6.76 -19.73 -11.41
C SER A 104 -7.84 -19.99 -10.36
N TYR A 105 -8.30 -18.96 -9.65
CA TYR A 105 -9.42 -19.09 -8.71
C TYR A 105 -10.74 -19.47 -9.39
N VAL A 106 -11.12 -18.83 -10.51
CA VAL A 106 -12.36 -19.20 -11.22
C VAL A 106 -12.28 -20.63 -11.76
N LEU A 107 -11.12 -21.07 -12.24
CA LEU A 107 -10.89 -22.47 -12.64
C LEU A 107 -11.06 -23.42 -11.44
N MET A 108 -10.63 -23.05 -10.23
CA MET A 108 -10.89 -23.86 -9.02
C MET A 108 -12.38 -23.94 -8.71
N ARG A 109 -13.11 -22.84 -8.86
CA ARG A 109 -14.57 -22.82 -8.72
C ARG A 109 -15.27 -23.71 -9.76
N MET A 110 -14.75 -23.78 -10.98
CA MET A 110 -15.22 -24.71 -12.02
C MET A 110 -14.94 -26.17 -11.64
N TYR A 111 -13.75 -26.46 -11.10
CA TYR A 111 -13.41 -27.80 -10.61
C TYR A 111 -14.31 -28.26 -9.46
N GLU A 112 -14.50 -27.42 -8.45
CA GLU A 112 -15.33 -27.74 -7.27
C GLU A 112 -16.77 -28.10 -7.65
N PHE A 113 -17.27 -27.55 -8.76
CA PHE A 113 -18.62 -27.83 -9.24
C PHE A 113 -18.67 -29.00 -10.24
N THR A 114 -17.72 -29.09 -11.16
CA THR A 114 -17.74 -30.09 -12.25
C THR A 114 -17.03 -31.41 -11.91
N GLY A 115 -16.07 -31.36 -10.99
CA GLY A 115 -15.15 -32.47 -10.68
C GLY A 115 -14.10 -32.76 -11.77
N GLU A 116 -14.01 -31.94 -12.83
CA GLU A 116 -13.11 -32.21 -13.95
C GLU A 116 -11.68 -31.74 -13.69
N SER A 117 -10.71 -32.67 -13.66
CA SER A 117 -9.30 -32.40 -13.32
C SER A 117 -8.61 -31.39 -14.25
N ARG A 118 -9.08 -31.25 -15.50
CA ARG A 118 -8.54 -30.27 -16.46
C ARG A 118 -8.52 -28.85 -15.91
N TYR A 119 -9.50 -28.47 -15.09
CA TYR A 119 -9.55 -27.13 -14.50
C TYR A 119 -8.46 -26.95 -13.44
N VAL A 120 -8.07 -28.01 -12.73
CA VAL A 120 -6.91 -28.01 -11.82
C VAL A 120 -5.62 -27.80 -12.60
N GLU A 121 -5.42 -28.57 -13.66
CA GLU A 121 -4.24 -28.48 -14.52
C GLU A 121 -4.11 -27.06 -15.14
N GLN A 122 -5.21 -26.51 -15.65
CA GLN A 122 -5.25 -25.16 -16.21
C GLN A 122 -4.99 -24.07 -15.16
N ALA A 123 -5.50 -24.21 -13.94
CA ALA A 123 -5.26 -23.23 -12.88
C ALA A 123 -3.79 -23.21 -12.45
N LEU A 124 -3.19 -24.39 -12.32
CA LEU A 124 -1.77 -24.55 -12.00
C LEU A 124 -0.88 -23.97 -13.10
N ALA A 125 -1.21 -24.24 -14.38
CA ALA A 125 -0.50 -23.68 -15.52
C ALA A 125 -0.60 -22.15 -15.55
N THR A 126 -1.81 -21.62 -15.34
CA THR A 126 -2.07 -20.17 -15.36
C THR A 126 -1.29 -19.42 -14.28
N ALA A 127 -1.05 -20.03 -13.10
CA ALA A 127 -0.35 -19.42 -11.97
C ALA A 127 1.17 -19.69 -11.92
N LYS A 128 1.73 -20.50 -12.82
CA LYS A 128 3.07 -21.11 -12.63
C LYS A 128 4.21 -20.12 -12.45
N ALA A 129 4.18 -18.99 -13.18
CA ALA A 129 5.21 -17.94 -13.13
C ALA A 129 4.85 -16.77 -12.19
N CYS A 130 3.93 -16.98 -11.23
CA CYS A 130 3.48 -15.93 -10.32
C CYS A 130 4.57 -15.21 -9.52
N THR A 131 5.74 -15.82 -9.29
CA THR A 131 6.85 -15.15 -8.60
C THR A 131 7.49 -14.02 -9.40
N GLU A 132 7.30 -13.98 -10.74
CA GLU A 132 7.74 -12.85 -11.57
C GLU A 132 7.03 -11.55 -11.17
N PHE A 133 5.83 -11.65 -10.61
CA PHE A 133 5.05 -10.51 -10.16
C PHE A 133 5.64 -9.80 -8.92
N LEU A 134 6.58 -10.45 -8.21
CA LEU A 134 7.35 -9.82 -7.13
C LEU A 134 8.42 -8.85 -7.65
N ASN A 135 8.61 -8.75 -8.98
CA ASN A 135 9.49 -7.74 -9.55
C ASN A 135 8.99 -6.32 -9.15
N PRO A 136 9.86 -5.46 -8.59
CA PRO A 136 9.51 -4.10 -8.21
C PRO A 136 8.82 -3.26 -9.30
N GLU A 137 9.04 -3.57 -10.58
CA GLU A 137 8.37 -2.90 -11.71
C GLU A 137 6.84 -3.07 -11.72
N HIS A 138 6.29 -4.09 -11.03
CA HIS A 138 4.85 -4.31 -10.92
C HIS A 138 4.19 -3.50 -9.78
N GLY A 139 4.98 -3.01 -8.83
CA GLY A 139 4.79 -1.71 -8.16
C GLY A 139 3.73 -1.52 -7.08
N VAL A 140 2.92 -2.51 -6.69
CA VAL A 140 1.91 -2.35 -5.61
C VAL A 140 1.68 -3.60 -4.77
N ASP A 141 1.36 -3.40 -3.49
CA ASP A 141 1.19 -4.47 -2.49
C ASP A 141 -0.27 -4.71 -2.06
N ASP A 142 -1.20 -4.03 -2.71
CA ASP A 142 -2.60 -4.05 -2.31
C ASP A 142 -3.38 -5.33 -2.70
N LEU A 143 -4.67 -5.35 -2.35
CA LEU A 143 -5.56 -6.50 -2.55
C LEU A 143 -6.00 -6.64 -4.01
N ILE A 144 -6.25 -5.54 -4.72
CA ILE A 144 -6.85 -5.57 -6.07
C ILE A 144 -5.83 -5.77 -7.19
N ASN A 145 -4.76 -5.00 -7.14
CA ASN A 145 -3.72 -4.88 -8.16
C ASN A 145 -2.38 -5.44 -7.71
N GLY A 146 -2.24 -5.81 -6.43
CA GLY A 146 -0.94 -6.07 -5.82
C GLY A 146 -0.69 -7.48 -5.30
N THR A 147 0.46 -7.58 -4.65
CA THR A 147 1.01 -8.84 -4.13
C THR A 147 0.16 -9.45 -3.02
N SER A 148 -0.56 -8.65 -2.23
CA SER A 148 -1.47 -9.15 -1.21
C SER A 148 -2.64 -9.93 -1.81
N GLY A 149 -3.25 -9.41 -2.89
CA GLY A 149 -4.27 -10.16 -3.63
C GLY A 149 -3.73 -11.46 -4.21
N ALA A 150 -2.58 -11.39 -4.90
CA ALA A 150 -1.95 -12.58 -5.47
C ALA A 150 -1.67 -13.66 -4.41
N LEU A 151 -1.23 -13.26 -3.21
CA LEU A 151 -1.04 -14.15 -2.07
C LEU A 151 -2.34 -14.81 -1.62
N LEU A 152 -3.45 -14.07 -1.54
CA LEU A 152 -4.77 -14.65 -1.26
C LEU A 152 -5.16 -15.70 -2.30
N GLY A 153 -4.97 -15.42 -3.58
CA GLY A 153 -5.24 -16.38 -4.64
C GLY A 153 -4.34 -17.62 -4.60
N LEU A 154 -3.06 -17.48 -4.22
CA LEU A 154 -2.15 -18.61 -3.98
C LEU A 154 -2.63 -19.48 -2.81
N LEU A 155 -3.17 -18.90 -1.75
CA LEU A 155 -3.76 -19.67 -0.63
C LEU A 155 -4.93 -20.52 -1.10
N HIS A 156 -5.85 -19.94 -1.88
CA HIS A 156 -6.96 -20.68 -2.47
C HIS A 156 -6.48 -21.80 -3.40
N LEU A 157 -5.50 -21.52 -4.27
CA LEU A 157 -4.95 -22.52 -5.18
C LEU A 157 -4.25 -23.66 -4.42
N HIS A 158 -3.47 -23.33 -3.39
CA HIS A 158 -2.82 -24.34 -2.56
C HIS A 158 -3.82 -25.16 -1.76
N ALA A 159 -4.88 -24.55 -1.22
CA ALA A 159 -5.94 -25.26 -0.52
C ALA A 159 -6.66 -26.28 -1.41
N ALA A 160 -6.79 -25.99 -2.70
CA ALA A 160 -7.42 -26.90 -3.66
C ALA A 160 -6.47 -27.96 -4.25
N ALA A 161 -5.22 -27.60 -4.56
CA ALA A 161 -4.30 -28.46 -5.31
C ALA A 161 -3.16 -29.07 -4.48
N GLY A 162 -2.74 -28.44 -3.38
CA GLY A 162 -1.72 -28.97 -2.45
C GLY A 162 -0.28 -29.06 -2.99
N GLU A 163 0.05 -28.32 -4.05
CA GLU A 163 1.37 -28.39 -4.71
C GLU A 163 2.49 -27.67 -3.93
N GLU A 164 3.64 -28.32 -3.73
CA GLU A 164 4.77 -27.80 -2.94
C GLU A 164 5.33 -26.48 -3.49
N TRP A 165 5.35 -26.30 -4.82
CA TRP A 165 5.86 -25.07 -5.42
C TRP A 165 5.02 -23.84 -5.03
N ILE A 166 3.74 -24.03 -4.73
CA ILE A 166 2.85 -22.95 -4.29
C ILE A 166 3.23 -22.51 -2.88
N LEU A 167 3.61 -23.44 -1.98
CA LEU A 167 4.12 -23.07 -0.66
C LEU A 167 5.38 -22.21 -0.75
N LYS A 168 6.29 -22.53 -1.69
CA LYS A 168 7.49 -21.70 -1.93
C LYS A 168 7.13 -20.32 -2.45
N ALA A 169 6.13 -20.21 -3.32
CA ALA A 169 5.62 -18.92 -3.77
C ALA A 169 4.99 -18.13 -2.61
N ILE A 170 4.10 -18.74 -1.83
CA ILE A 170 3.48 -18.13 -0.64
C ILE A 170 4.55 -17.58 0.31
N ASP A 171 5.59 -18.36 0.61
CA ASP A 171 6.70 -17.93 1.47
C ASP A 171 7.41 -16.68 0.93
N ALA A 172 7.67 -16.63 -0.38
CA ALA A 172 8.28 -15.47 -1.03
C ALA A 172 7.39 -14.22 -1.00
N TYR A 173 6.07 -14.38 -1.18
CA TYR A 173 5.11 -13.29 -1.08
C TYR A 173 4.98 -12.75 0.35
N ILE A 174 4.98 -13.63 1.37
CA ILE A 174 5.00 -13.21 2.78
C ILE A 174 6.28 -12.42 3.09
N LYS A 175 7.45 -12.91 2.63
CA LYS A 175 8.72 -12.19 2.76
C LYS A 175 8.62 -10.77 2.23
N HIS A 176 8.11 -10.64 1.00
CA HIS A 176 7.95 -9.36 0.33
C HIS A 176 7.04 -8.41 1.12
N LEU A 177 5.84 -8.85 1.48
CA LEU A 177 4.90 -8.01 2.24
C LEU A 177 5.45 -7.60 3.61
N VAL A 178 6.14 -8.47 4.33
CA VAL A 178 6.75 -8.10 5.63
C VAL A 178 7.85 -7.05 5.43
N ALA A 179 8.67 -7.16 4.38
CA ALA A 179 9.72 -6.20 4.07
C ALA A 179 9.18 -4.85 3.57
N SER A 180 8.06 -4.86 2.83
CA SER A 180 7.42 -3.65 2.31
C SER A 180 6.71 -2.82 3.36
N ALA A 181 6.36 -3.38 4.52
CA ALA A 181 5.60 -2.67 5.56
C ALA A 181 6.31 -1.39 6.05
N HIS A 182 5.54 -0.34 6.27
CA HIS A 182 5.98 0.95 6.82
C HIS A 182 5.31 1.20 8.17
N HIS A 183 6.03 1.83 9.10
CA HIS A 183 5.46 2.26 10.38
C HIS A 183 4.68 3.55 10.20
N GLY A 184 3.37 3.48 10.45
CA GLY A 184 2.54 4.68 10.56
C GLY A 184 2.66 5.34 11.94
N PRO A 185 1.88 6.39 12.21
CA PRO A 185 1.77 6.98 13.55
C PRO A 185 1.37 5.94 14.61
N ARG A 186 0.52 4.98 14.19
CA ARG A 186 0.26 3.72 14.87
C ARG A 186 0.11 2.63 13.82
N GLY A 187 0.47 1.41 14.15
CA GLY A 187 0.29 0.27 13.25
C GLY A 187 1.15 0.34 11.98
N LEU A 188 0.80 -0.50 11.00
CA LEU A 188 1.55 -0.66 9.76
C LEU A 188 0.68 -0.36 8.54
N TYR A 189 1.32 0.16 7.49
CA TYR A 189 0.75 0.34 6.15
C TYR A 189 1.75 -0.09 5.08
N TRP A 190 1.33 -0.24 3.83
CA TRP A 190 2.17 -0.83 2.77
C TRP A 190 2.39 0.07 1.56
N ASP A 191 1.50 1.03 1.34
CA ASP A 191 1.60 1.96 0.23
C ASP A 191 2.19 3.29 0.71
N ARG A 192 3.42 3.57 0.32
CA ARG A 192 4.01 4.90 0.44
C ARG A 192 4.14 5.51 -0.95
N SER A 193 3.55 6.68 -1.16
CA SER A 193 3.49 7.34 -2.46
C SER A 193 3.43 8.85 -2.32
N GLU A 194 4.00 9.55 -3.29
CA GLU A 194 3.87 11.00 -3.50
C GLU A 194 2.46 11.48 -3.83
N THR A 195 1.56 10.56 -4.16
CA THR A 195 0.17 10.84 -4.51
C THR A 195 -0.80 10.71 -3.33
N GLY A 196 -0.29 10.48 -2.12
CA GLY A 196 -1.08 10.30 -0.91
C GLY A 196 -0.78 11.34 0.17
N ILE A 197 -1.73 11.53 1.09
CA ILE A 197 -1.50 12.17 2.38
C ILE A 197 -0.63 11.23 3.23
N SER A 198 -1.05 9.98 3.36
CA SER A 198 -0.32 8.87 3.97
C SER A 198 -0.73 7.58 3.24
N GLY A 199 -0.36 6.40 3.76
CA GLY A 199 -0.82 5.13 3.21
C GLY A 199 -2.33 4.95 3.31
N LEU A 200 -2.93 4.24 2.36
CA LEU A 200 -4.38 4.11 2.26
C LEU A 200 -4.95 3.19 3.35
N CYS A 201 -6.16 3.51 3.81
CA CYS A 201 -6.89 2.68 4.76
C CYS A 201 -7.71 1.57 4.06
N GLY A 202 -8.32 1.89 2.91
CA GLY A 202 -9.40 1.10 2.30
C GLY A 202 -9.11 -0.38 2.01
N PHE A 203 -10.18 -1.15 1.76
CA PHE A 203 -10.08 -2.60 1.57
C PHE A 203 -9.43 -3.01 0.25
N SER A 204 -9.57 -2.24 -0.83
CA SER A 204 -8.95 -2.62 -2.12
C SER A 204 -7.47 -2.25 -2.20
N HIS A 205 -7.13 -1.00 -1.85
CA HIS A 205 -5.78 -0.44 -2.07
C HIS A 205 -4.98 -0.18 -0.79
N GLY A 206 -5.53 -0.49 0.39
CA GLY A 206 -4.99 -0.05 1.67
C GLY A 206 -4.85 -1.15 2.72
N ALA A 207 -4.55 -0.71 3.93
CA ALA A 207 -4.25 -1.55 5.08
C ALA A 207 -5.36 -2.58 5.42
N ALA A 208 -6.66 -2.25 5.25
CA ALA A 208 -7.73 -3.21 5.55
C ALA A 208 -7.65 -4.49 4.73
N GLY A 209 -7.38 -4.37 3.42
CA GLY A 209 -7.31 -5.51 2.51
C GLY A 209 -6.13 -6.41 2.82
N ILE A 210 -4.97 -5.79 3.09
CA ILE A 210 -3.75 -6.52 3.45
C ILE A 210 -3.94 -7.20 4.82
N GLY A 211 -4.54 -6.52 5.79
CA GLY A 211 -4.90 -7.10 7.07
C GLY A 211 -5.85 -8.29 6.93
N PHE A 212 -6.84 -8.22 6.02
CA PHE A 212 -7.71 -9.33 5.70
C PHE A 212 -6.93 -10.55 5.16
N VAL A 213 -5.96 -10.36 4.27
CA VAL A 213 -5.12 -11.47 3.78
C VAL A 213 -4.26 -12.08 4.88
N PHE A 214 -3.72 -11.26 5.80
CA PHE A 214 -3.02 -11.77 6.98
C PHE A 214 -3.93 -12.56 7.93
N LEU A 215 -5.21 -12.20 8.06
CA LEU A 215 -6.19 -13.04 8.78
C LEU A 215 -6.35 -14.41 8.12
N GLU A 216 -6.46 -14.45 6.79
CA GLU A 216 -6.57 -15.71 6.06
C GLU A 216 -5.30 -16.57 6.17
N LEU A 217 -4.11 -15.96 6.16
CA LEU A 217 -2.85 -16.65 6.45
C LEU A 217 -2.81 -17.25 7.85
N GLY A 218 -3.22 -16.46 8.85
CA GLY A 218 -3.27 -16.91 10.25
C GLY A 218 -4.20 -18.10 10.42
N ARG A 219 -5.36 -18.06 9.76
CA ARG A 219 -6.31 -19.17 9.74
C ARG A 219 -5.77 -20.37 9.00
N TYR A 220 -5.20 -20.18 7.81
CA TYR A 220 -4.75 -21.27 6.96
C TYR A 220 -3.56 -22.02 7.57
N PHE A 221 -2.52 -21.29 8.00
CA PHE A 221 -1.31 -21.89 8.57
C PHE A 221 -1.34 -22.09 10.08
N GLN A 222 -2.38 -21.62 10.77
CA GLN A 222 -2.50 -21.66 12.24
C GLN A 222 -1.30 -20.98 12.94
N ASN A 223 -0.83 -19.87 12.37
CA ASN A 223 0.28 -19.07 12.90
C ASN A 223 -0.24 -17.72 13.43
N GLU A 224 -0.22 -17.54 14.75
CA GLU A 224 -0.70 -16.32 15.41
C GLU A 224 0.05 -15.06 15.02
N THR A 225 1.28 -15.17 14.51
CA THR A 225 2.06 -14.02 14.03
C THR A 225 1.34 -13.29 12.90
N PHE A 226 0.63 -14.00 12.02
CA PHE A 226 -0.15 -13.37 10.96
C PHE A 226 -1.36 -12.61 11.50
N TYR A 227 -2.02 -13.13 12.54
CA TYR A 227 -3.04 -12.34 13.23
C TYR A 227 -2.46 -11.04 13.77
N LYS A 228 -1.31 -11.08 14.45
CA LYS A 228 -0.65 -9.85 14.95
C LYS A 228 -0.32 -8.85 13.84
N LEU A 229 0.08 -9.32 12.65
CA LEU A 229 0.31 -8.46 11.48
C LEU A 229 -0.99 -7.82 10.98
N ALA A 230 -2.08 -8.59 10.86
CA ALA A 230 -3.40 -8.05 10.51
C ALA A 230 -3.84 -6.97 11.51
N GLU A 231 -3.62 -7.24 12.79
CA GLU A 231 -3.93 -6.34 13.89
C GLU A 231 -3.14 -5.01 13.83
N GLN A 232 -1.89 -5.03 13.33
CA GLN A 232 -1.14 -3.80 13.06
C GLN A 232 -1.73 -2.99 11.90
N ALA A 233 -2.21 -3.64 10.84
CA ALA A 233 -2.91 -2.96 9.75
C ALA A 233 -4.20 -2.27 10.26
N PHE A 234 -4.96 -2.96 11.11
CA PHE A 234 -6.19 -2.40 11.68
C PHE A 234 -5.94 -1.26 12.66
N LEU A 235 -4.83 -1.32 13.39
CA LEU A 235 -4.39 -0.23 14.28
C LEU A 235 -4.03 1.03 13.49
N TYR A 236 -3.42 0.87 12.31
CA TYR A 236 -3.14 1.99 11.41
C TYR A 236 -4.43 2.66 10.93
N GLU A 237 -5.39 1.89 10.43
CA GLU A 237 -6.67 2.45 9.98
C GLU A 237 -7.41 3.14 11.12
N ARG A 238 -7.41 2.56 12.33
CA ARG A 238 -8.04 3.15 13.52
C ARG A 238 -7.50 4.54 13.83
N HIS A 239 -6.20 4.79 13.59
CA HIS A 239 -5.62 6.12 13.78
C HIS A 239 -6.27 7.18 12.88
N PHE A 240 -6.69 6.82 11.67
CA PHE A 240 -7.32 7.73 10.70
C PHE A 240 -8.85 7.78 10.77
N PHE A 241 -9.49 6.99 11.63
CA PHE A 241 -10.94 6.99 11.75
C PHE A 241 -11.47 8.39 12.13
N MET A 242 -12.43 8.89 11.36
CA MET A 242 -13.05 10.19 11.58
C MET A 242 -14.44 10.02 12.18
N GLU A 243 -14.58 10.24 13.49
CA GLU A 243 -15.84 10.11 14.21
C GLU A 243 -16.96 10.98 13.59
N SER A 244 -16.63 12.21 13.18
CA SER A 244 -17.57 13.15 12.56
C SER A 244 -18.17 12.65 11.25
N ARG A 245 -17.49 11.72 10.56
CA ARG A 245 -17.96 11.09 9.32
C ARG A 245 -18.44 9.65 9.54
N SER A 246 -18.21 9.10 10.74
CA SER A 246 -18.30 7.67 11.05
C SER A 246 -17.63 6.81 9.97
N ASN A 247 -16.46 7.26 9.48
CA ASN A 247 -15.82 6.68 8.32
C ASN A 247 -14.29 6.84 8.37
N TRP A 248 -13.60 6.05 7.56
CA TRP A 248 -12.18 6.22 7.28
C TRP A 248 -12.00 7.03 5.99
N PRO A 249 -11.06 7.98 5.96
CA PRO A 249 -10.86 8.83 4.80
C PRO A 249 -10.18 8.08 3.64
N ASP A 250 -10.47 8.50 2.41
CA ASP A 250 -9.58 8.24 1.28
C ASP A 250 -8.41 9.22 1.35
N LEU A 251 -7.20 8.70 1.51
CA LEU A 251 -5.99 9.49 1.72
C LEU A 251 -5.27 9.85 0.41
N ARG A 252 -5.87 9.60 -0.76
CA ARG A 252 -5.29 10.08 -2.03
C ARG A 252 -5.36 11.60 -2.14
N LYS A 253 -4.24 12.18 -2.59
CA LYS A 253 -4.02 13.60 -2.81
C LYS A 253 -2.95 13.81 -3.89
N GLY A 254 -3.14 13.19 -5.04
CA GLY A 254 -2.15 13.21 -6.12
C GLY A 254 -2.33 14.35 -7.12
N ILE A 255 -1.27 14.57 -7.89
CA ILE A 255 -1.27 15.43 -9.07
C ILE A 255 -1.39 14.53 -10.30
N TYR A 256 -2.59 14.46 -10.89
CA TYR A 256 -2.85 13.63 -12.07
C TYR A 256 -3.08 14.47 -13.33
N THR A 257 -3.38 15.76 -13.15
CA THR A 257 -3.67 16.72 -14.21
C THR A 257 -2.91 18.03 -13.96
N ASP A 258 -2.81 18.87 -15.00
CA ASP A 258 -2.27 20.22 -14.85
C ASP A 258 -3.10 21.08 -13.88
N GLU A 259 -4.42 20.86 -13.82
CA GLU A 259 -5.30 21.51 -12.85
C GLU A 259 -4.97 21.09 -11.41
N ASP A 260 -4.73 19.80 -11.17
CA ASP A 260 -4.29 19.33 -9.86
C ASP A 260 -2.98 19.99 -9.46
N LYS A 261 -2.01 20.08 -10.39
CA LYS A 261 -0.71 20.70 -10.14
C LYS A 261 -0.84 22.16 -9.72
N GLU A 262 -1.67 22.93 -10.43
CA GLU A 262 -1.89 24.34 -10.10
C GLU A 262 -2.60 24.51 -8.75
N ASN A 263 -3.60 23.66 -8.46
CA ASN A 263 -4.29 23.66 -7.17
C ASN A 263 -3.35 23.32 -6.00
N HIS A 264 -2.48 22.32 -6.17
CA HIS A 264 -1.46 21.96 -5.16
C HIS A 264 -0.45 23.09 -4.98
N LYS A 265 0.05 23.66 -6.08
CA LYS A 265 1.01 24.78 -6.05
C LYS A 265 0.42 25.99 -5.31
N LYS A 266 -0.81 26.36 -5.64
CA LYS A 266 -1.53 27.44 -4.96
C LYS A 266 -1.68 27.17 -3.46
N ALA A 267 -2.17 25.99 -3.09
CA ALA A 267 -2.33 25.61 -1.68
C ALA A 267 -1.01 25.63 -0.91
N PHE A 268 0.09 25.17 -1.52
CA PHE A 268 1.43 25.22 -0.94
C PHE A 268 1.90 26.66 -0.71
N LEU A 269 1.81 27.53 -1.73
CA LEU A 269 2.22 28.93 -1.65
C LEU A 269 1.39 29.75 -0.66
N GLU A 270 0.12 29.39 -0.47
CA GLU A 270 -0.80 29.98 0.51
C GLU A 270 -0.63 29.39 1.93
N ASN A 271 0.27 28.40 2.12
CA ASN A 271 0.45 27.66 3.37
C ASN A 271 -0.85 27.00 3.89
N ASN A 272 -1.71 26.54 2.98
CA ASN A 272 -2.96 25.87 3.30
C ASN A 272 -2.71 24.39 3.63
N LEU A 273 -2.27 24.10 4.86
CA LEU A 273 -1.98 22.74 5.31
C LEU A 273 -3.20 21.82 5.28
N ASP A 274 -4.40 22.35 5.56
CA ASP A 274 -5.65 21.56 5.60
C ASP A 274 -5.95 20.90 4.25
N PHE A 275 -5.57 21.54 3.15
CA PHE A 275 -5.67 20.95 1.81
C PHE A 275 -4.89 19.63 1.73
N PHE A 276 -3.72 19.54 2.36
CA PHE A 276 -2.83 18.38 2.27
C PHE A 276 -3.04 17.32 3.36
N THR A 277 -3.84 17.61 4.39
CA THR A 277 -4.10 16.70 5.51
C THR A 277 -5.55 16.21 5.57
N THR A 278 -6.45 16.77 4.75
CA THR A 278 -7.85 16.34 4.69
C THR A 278 -8.08 15.33 3.57
N GLY A 279 -8.39 14.08 3.95
CA GLY A 279 -8.79 13.03 3.00
C GLY A 279 -10.26 13.11 2.57
N GLY A 280 -10.59 12.42 1.48
CA GLY A 280 -11.94 12.33 0.93
C GLY A 280 -12.90 11.50 1.80
N ASP A 281 -14.21 11.74 1.69
CA ASP A 281 -15.25 10.91 2.34
C ASP A 281 -15.96 10.05 1.29
N MET A 282 -15.42 8.85 1.05
CA MET A 282 -16.03 7.83 0.20
C MET A 282 -16.52 6.67 1.07
N ASN A 283 -17.68 6.09 0.73
CA ASN A 283 -18.14 4.85 1.34
C ASN A 283 -18.46 3.81 0.27
N ALA A 284 -17.48 2.96 -0.01
CA ALA A 284 -17.49 1.91 -1.01
C ALA A 284 -16.75 0.66 -0.49
N TRP A 285 -16.91 -0.47 -1.18
CA TRP A 285 -16.07 -1.65 -0.95
C TRP A 285 -14.59 -1.30 -1.13
N CYS A 286 -14.21 -0.55 -2.17
CA CYS A 286 -12.81 -0.17 -2.38
C CYS A 286 -12.27 0.76 -1.27
N HIS A 287 -13.04 1.79 -0.89
CA HIS A 287 -12.64 2.84 0.04
C HIS A 287 -13.74 3.22 1.02
N GLY A 288 -13.41 3.17 2.31
CA GLY A 288 -14.28 3.57 3.40
C GLY A 288 -14.93 2.41 4.15
N ALA A 289 -15.95 2.76 4.93
CA ALA A 289 -16.58 1.90 5.92
C ALA A 289 -17.10 0.57 5.34
N ALA A 290 -17.70 0.55 4.15
CA ALA A 290 -18.28 -0.67 3.59
C ALA A 290 -17.25 -1.79 3.42
N GLY A 291 -16.10 -1.51 2.78
CA GLY A 291 -15.02 -2.49 2.65
C GLY A 291 -14.29 -2.77 3.96
N ILE A 292 -13.95 -1.73 4.73
CA ILE A 292 -13.24 -1.89 6.01
C ILE A 292 -14.07 -2.72 7.00
N GLY A 293 -15.40 -2.57 6.98
CA GLY A 293 -16.31 -3.38 7.77
C GLY A 293 -16.19 -4.88 7.48
N LEU A 294 -15.88 -5.30 6.25
CA LEU A 294 -15.69 -6.71 5.91
C LEU A 294 -14.46 -7.29 6.62
N SER A 295 -13.34 -6.56 6.65
CA SER A 295 -12.14 -7.01 7.39
C SER A 295 -12.41 -7.06 8.89
N ARG A 296 -13.20 -6.13 9.45
CA ARG A 296 -13.58 -6.13 10.87
C ARG A 296 -14.52 -7.27 11.25
N LEU A 297 -15.51 -7.60 10.43
CA LEU A 297 -16.34 -8.78 10.64
C LEU A 297 -15.52 -10.07 10.62
N ARG A 298 -14.57 -10.18 9.67
CA ARG A 298 -13.67 -11.34 9.62
C ARG A 298 -12.75 -11.40 10.84
N ALA A 299 -12.19 -10.27 11.26
CA ALA A 299 -11.36 -10.17 12.46
C ALA A 299 -12.15 -10.58 13.71
N PHE A 300 -13.38 -10.11 13.85
CA PHE A 300 -14.28 -10.51 14.94
C PHE A 300 -14.55 -12.03 14.90
N GLN A 301 -14.85 -12.59 13.73
CA GLN A 301 -15.10 -14.02 13.56
C GLN A 301 -13.93 -14.89 14.00
N LEU A 302 -12.69 -14.50 13.67
CA LEU A 302 -11.50 -15.32 13.93
C LEU A 302 -10.87 -15.06 15.29
N LEU A 303 -10.92 -13.81 15.78
CA LEU A 303 -10.20 -13.39 16.99
C LEU A 303 -11.12 -13.20 18.19
N ASN A 304 -12.44 -13.10 17.97
CA ASN A 304 -13.46 -12.92 19.00
C ASN A 304 -13.18 -11.75 19.97
N LYS A 305 -12.61 -10.65 19.46
CA LYS A 305 -12.33 -9.43 20.23
C LYS A 305 -13.42 -8.39 20.02
N LYS A 306 -13.93 -7.84 21.13
CA LYS A 306 -15.06 -6.89 21.14
C LYS A 306 -14.81 -5.63 20.29
N ILE A 307 -13.58 -5.12 20.26
CA ILE A 307 -13.21 -3.94 19.47
C ILE A 307 -13.56 -4.09 17.99
N TYR A 308 -13.38 -5.28 17.41
CA TYR A 308 -13.69 -5.51 15.99
C TYR A 308 -15.19 -5.60 15.73
N GLU A 309 -15.95 -6.12 16.70
CA GLU A 309 -17.40 -6.06 16.65
C GLU A 309 -17.90 -4.61 16.63
N ASP A 310 -17.35 -3.77 17.50
CA ASP A 310 -17.74 -2.36 17.63
C ASP A 310 -17.40 -1.57 16.36
N GLU A 311 -16.19 -1.76 15.81
CA GLU A 311 -15.78 -1.15 14.55
C GLU A 311 -16.61 -1.64 13.36
N ALA A 312 -16.94 -2.93 13.29
CA ALA A 312 -17.84 -3.46 12.26
C ALA A 312 -19.24 -2.82 12.37
N ARG A 313 -19.76 -2.63 13.58
CA ARG A 313 -21.06 -1.97 13.78
C ARG A 313 -21.05 -0.49 13.39
N VAL A 314 -19.95 0.21 13.62
CA VAL A 314 -19.75 1.58 13.12
C VAL A 314 -19.76 1.61 11.59
N ALA A 315 -19.04 0.68 10.95
CA ALA A 315 -19.02 0.56 9.50
C ALA A 315 -20.42 0.25 8.93
N ILE A 316 -21.15 -0.68 9.54
CA ILE A 316 -22.54 -1.02 9.18
C ILE A 316 -23.42 0.22 9.29
N LYS A 317 -23.32 0.99 10.39
CA LYS A 317 -24.10 2.22 10.59
C LYS A 317 -23.86 3.25 9.48
N LYS A 318 -22.60 3.50 9.10
CA LYS A 318 -22.28 4.39 7.97
C LYS A 318 -22.91 3.90 6.66
N THR A 319 -22.85 2.59 6.40
CA THR A 319 -23.43 1.99 5.19
C THR A 319 -24.96 2.04 5.18
N ILE A 320 -25.62 1.91 6.34
CA ILE A 320 -27.06 2.13 6.47
C ILE A 320 -27.41 3.56 6.04
N ILE A 321 -26.68 4.55 6.54
CA ILE A 321 -26.91 5.97 6.22
C ILE A 321 -26.74 6.21 4.71
N THR A 322 -25.66 5.69 4.11
CA THR A 322 -25.31 6.00 2.71
C THR A 322 -26.03 5.18 1.65
N ASN A 323 -26.55 3.99 1.98
CA ASN A 323 -27.16 3.10 0.98
C ASN A 323 -28.63 2.77 1.28
N VAL A 324 -29.07 2.84 2.54
CA VAL A 324 -30.45 2.51 2.94
C VAL A 324 -31.29 3.76 3.23
N GLU A 325 -30.83 4.65 4.11
CA GLU A 325 -31.61 5.80 4.58
C GLU A 325 -31.55 7.00 3.64
N THR A 326 -30.48 7.15 2.85
CA THR A 326 -30.37 8.26 1.91
C THR A 326 -31.43 8.18 0.80
N ASN A 327 -32.00 9.35 0.48
CA ASN A 327 -32.86 9.57 -0.68
C ASN A 327 -32.07 10.10 -1.89
N ILE A 328 -30.75 10.29 -1.75
CA ILE A 328 -29.88 10.64 -2.88
C ILE A 328 -29.88 9.44 -3.83
N PRO A 329 -30.14 9.63 -5.14
CA PRO A 329 -30.05 8.57 -6.12
C PRO A 329 -28.69 7.88 -6.04
N GLU A 330 -28.71 6.57 -5.87
CA GLU A 330 -27.50 5.77 -5.81
C GLU A 330 -26.79 5.83 -7.18
N PRO A 331 -25.49 6.19 -7.24
CA PRO A 331 -24.82 6.44 -8.51
C PRO A 331 -24.67 5.16 -9.33
N THR A 332 -24.59 3.99 -8.69
CA THR A 332 -24.49 2.67 -9.33
C THR A 332 -24.73 1.55 -8.29
N PHE A 333 -25.01 0.33 -8.74
CA PHE A 333 -25.18 -0.86 -7.89
C PHE A 333 -24.04 -1.89 -8.05
N THR A 334 -22.95 -1.50 -8.70
CA THR A 334 -21.78 -2.36 -8.98
C THR A 334 -21.06 -2.82 -7.71
N LEU A 335 -20.20 -3.84 -7.83
CA LEU A 335 -19.53 -4.41 -6.67
C LEU A 335 -18.41 -3.52 -6.11
N CYS A 336 -17.68 -2.78 -6.95
CA CYS A 336 -16.52 -2.03 -6.46
C CYS A 336 -16.91 -0.82 -5.60
N HIS A 337 -17.91 -0.05 -6.05
CA HIS A 337 -18.32 1.21 -5.42
C HIS A 337 -19.78 1.58 -5.69
N GLY A 338 -20.65 0.56 -5.72
CA GLY A 338 -22.09 0.73 -5.78
C GLY A 338 -22.81 0.08 -4.60
N GLY A 339 -24.12 0.29 -4.54
CA GLY A 339 -24.98 -0.25 -3.47
C GLY A 339 -24.92 -1.76 -3.32
N GLY A 340 -24.92 -2.49 -4.45
CA GLY A 340 -24.83 -3.95 -4.44
C GLY A 340 -23.50 -4.44 -3.84
N GLY A 341 -22.39 -3.73 -4.12
CA GLY A 341 -21.11 -3.95 -3.47
C GLY A 341 -21.18 -3.75 -1.97
N ASN A 342 -21.63 -2.56 -1.55
CA ASN A 342 -21.72 -2.18 -0.14
C ASN A 342 -22.66 -3.08 0.68
N ALA A 343 -23.72 -3.61 0.06
CA ALA A 343 -24.67 -4.51 0.70
C ALA A 343 -24.04 -5.85 1.11
N GLU A 344 -22.88 -6.22 0.56
CA GLU A 344 -22.11 -7.39 1.01
C GLU A 344 -21.75 -7.28 2.49
N LEU A 345 -21.52 -6.06 3.01
CA LEU A 345 -21.28 -5.86 4.45
C LEU A 345 -22.46 -6.34 5.30
N PHE A 346 -23.69 -6.09 4.85
CA PHE A 346 -24.88 -6.53 5.55
C PHE A 346 -25.09 -8.04 5.42
N ILE A 347 -24.86 -8.61 4.23
CA ILE A 347 -24.95 -10.06 4.01
C ILE A 347 -23.93 -10.77 4.90
N TYR A 348 -22.70 -10.27 4.98
CA TYR A 348 -21.68 -10.87 5.81
C TYR A 348 -21.97 -10.68 7.31
N ALA A 349 -22.49 -9.52 7.72
CA ALA A 349 -22.96 -9.29 9.09
C ALA A 349 -24.07 -10.27 9.49
N TYR A 350 -25.01 -10.58 8.58
CA TYR A 350 -26.02 -11.61 8.79
C TYR A 350 -25.38 -12.99 9.02
N GLN A 351 -24.38 -13.38 8.22
CA GLN A 351 -23.70 -14.66 8.39
C GLN A 351 -22.95 -14.78 9.72
N ILE A 352 -22.38 -13.67 10.22
CA ILE A 352 -21.58 -13.65 11.46
C ILE A 352 -22.45 -13.50 12.70
N PHE A 353 -23.41 -12.57 12.70
CA PHE A 353 -24.25 -12.28 13.86
C PHE A 353 -25.52 -13.13 13.93
N ASN A 354 -25.88 -13.81 12.84
CA ASN A 354 -27.11 -14.59 12.72
C ASN A 354 -28.35 -13.77 13.09
N ASP A 355 -28.44 -12.56 12.52
CA ASP A 355 -29.50 -11.59 12.78
C ASP A 355 -30.12 -11.12 11.46
N ASP A 356 -31.38 -11.52 11.26
CA ASP A 356 -32.14 -11.31 10.02
C ASP A 356 -32.26 -9.83 9.63
N GLN A 357 -32.14 -8.90 10.60
CA GLN A 357 -32.21 -7.47 10.33
C GLN A 357 -31.16 -7.00 9.32
N TYR A 358 -29.98 -7.64 9.30
CA TYR A 358 -28.94 -7.28 8.34
C TYR A 358 -29.29 -7.77 6.92
N LEU A 359 -29.91 -8.94 6.80
CA LEU A 359 -30.37 -9.42 5.51
C LEU A 359 -31.48 -8.49 4.95
N GLU A 360 -32.39 -8.03 5.80
CA GLU A 360 -33.41 -7.04 5.43
C GLU A 360 -32.81 -5.71 4.92
N LEU A 361 -31.66 -5.28 5.46
CA LEU A 361 -30.96 -4.09 4.97
C LEU A 361 -30.42 -4.30 3.54
N ALA A 362 -29.84 -5.46 3.25
CA ALA A 362 -29.42 -5.82 1.89
C ALA A 362 -30.61 -5.93 0.93
N GLU A 363 -31.75 -6.46 1.39
CA GLU A 363 -33.00 -6.50 0.60
C GLU A 363 -33.50 -5.11 0.23
N LYS A 364 -33.40 -4.12 1.13
CA LYS A 364 -33.77 -2.72 0.81
C LYS A 364 -32.90 -2.15 -0.31
N VAL A 365 -31.61 -2.44 -0.33
CA VAL A 365 -30.71 -2.03 -1.43
C VAL A 365 -31.09 -2.74 -2.74
N ALA A 366 -31.40 -4.04 -2.68
CA ALA A 366 -31.88 -4.77 -3.86
C ALA A 366 -33.18 -4.19 -4.42
N VAL A 367 -34.13 -3.80 -3.57
CA VAL A 367 -35.36 -3.14 -4.03
C VAL A 367 -35.06 -1.82 -4.74
N LYS A 368 -34.15 -0.99 -4.20
CA LYS A 368 -33.72 0.25 -4.88
C LYS A 368 -33.12 -0.03 -6.26
N ALA A 369 -32.30 -1.07 -6.38
CA ALA A 369 -31.71 -1.47 -7.66
C ALA A 369 -32.78 -1.88 -8.68
N ILE A 370 -33.75 -2.70 -8.26
CA ILE A 370 -34.82 -3.16 -9.14
C ILE A 370 -35.71 -2.01 -9.56
N ASP A 371 -36.13 -1.16 -8.63
CA ASP A 371 -36.99 -0.01 -8.92
C ASP A 371 -36.26 1.01 -9.84
N PHE A 372 -34.94 1.17 -9.65
CA PHE A 372 -34.11 1.96 -10.56
C PHE A 372 -34.13 1.39 -11.99
N TYR A 373 -33.92 0.09 -12.15
CA TYR A 373 -33.94 -0.55 -13.46
C TYR A 373 -35.34 -0.54 -14.08
N GLU A 374 -36.40 -0.76 -13.31
CA GLU A 374 -37.78 -0.70 -13.78
C GLU A 374 -38.11 0.67 -14.40
N LYS A 375 -37.60 1.74 -13.80
CA LYS A 375 -37.76 3.12 -14.26
C LYS A 375 -36.88 3.47 -15.47
N ASN A 376 -35.61 3.08 -15.45
CA ASN A 376 -34.60 3.59 -16.40
C ASN A 376 -34.25 2.60 -17.52
N LYS A 377 -34.45 1.29 -17.30
CA LYS A 377 -34.10 0.17 -18.23
C LYS A 377 -32.60 -0.03 -18.47
N PHE A 378 -31.76 0.56 -17.63
CA PHE A 378 -30.31 0.33 -17.59
C PHE A 378 -29.79 0.47 -16.15
N PHE A 379 -28.54 0.09 -15.92
CA PHE A 379 -27.77 0.44 -14.72
C PHE A 379 -26.58 1.32 -15.10
N PHE A 380 -26.26 2.31 -14.26
CA PHE A 380 -25.00 3.04 -14.40
C PHE A 380 -23.82 2.09 -14.12
N SER A 381 -22.80 2.13 -14.97
CA SER A 381 -21.53 1.44 -14.70
C SER A 381 -20.75 2.12 -13.56
N GLY A 382 -19.69 1.48 -13.09
CA GLY A 382 -18.76 2.09 -12.16
C GLY A 382 -17.92 3.24 -12.78
N PHE A 383 -18.01 3.45 -14.09
CA PHE A 383 -17.32 4.53 -14.79
C PHE A 383 -18.24 5.74 -14.93
N HIS A 384 -18.13 6.70 -14.00
CA HIS A 384 -18.99 7.89 -13.93
C HIS A 384 -19.07 8.70 -15.24
N TYR A 385 -18.06 8.63 -16.11
CA TYR A 385 -18.02 9.33 -17.41
C TYR A 385 -18.75 8.59 -18.54
N GLY A 386 -19.22 7.37 -18.32
CA GLY A 386 -19.88 6.55 -19.33
C GLY A 386 -21.34 6.92 -19.63
N GLY A 387 -21.94 7.85 -18.88
CA GLY A 387 -23.36 8.19 -19.07
C GLY A 387 -24.28 6.98 -18.89
N ASP A 388 -25.12 6.67 -19.88
CA ASP A 388 -26.02 5.51 -19.90
C ASP A 388 -25.38 4.23 -20.48
N MET A 389 -24.08 4.26 -20.83
CA MET A 389 -23.36 3.07 -21.26
C MET A 389 -23.27 2.05 -20.12
N GLN A 390 -23.69 0.82 -20.43
CA GLN A 390 -23.66 -0.30 -19.51
C GLN A 390 -22.38 -1.11 -19.66
N ASP A 391 -21.78 -1.43 -18.51
CA ASP A 391 -20.65 -2.35 -18.44
C ASP A 391 -21.14 -3.78 -18.16
N ARG A 392 -20.44 -4.76 -18.71
CA ARG A 392 -20.72 -6.20 -18.53
C ARG A 392 -19.95 -6.80 -17.37
N SER A 393 -18.88 -6.13 -16.91
CA SER A 393 -17.94 -6.72 -15.95
C SER A 393 -18.53 -7.07 -14.59
N LEU A 394 -17.80 -7.89 -13.84
CA LEU A 394 -18.19 -8.31 -12.49
C LEU A 394 -18.04 -7.17 -11.47
N PHE A 395 -16.96 -6.37 -11.51
CA PHE A 395 -16.76 -5.35 -10.48
C PHE A 395 -17.35 -3.98 -10.82
N MET A 396 -17.45 -3.67 -12.11
CA MET A 396 -17.83 -2.35 -12.61
C MET A 396 -19.13 -2.36 -13.42
N GLY A 397 -19.76 -3.53 -13.59
CA GLY A 397 -20.93 -3.70 -14.46
C GLY A 397 -22.03 -4.63 -13.97
N ASN A 398 -22.87 -5.02 -14.92
CA ASN A 398 -24.12 -5.74 -14.71
C ASN A 398 -23.92 -7.14 -14.14
N ALA A 399 -22.85 -7.87 -14.52
CA ALA A 399 -22.57 -9.18 -13.94
C ALA A 399 -22.39 -9.09 -12.43
N GLY A 400 -21.80 -7.99 -11.93
CA GLY A 400 -21.69 -7.69 -10.50
C GLY A 400 -23.03 -7.51 -9.80
N ILE A 401 -23.93 -6.76 -10.42
CA ILE A 401 -25.28 -6.52 -9.90
C ILE A 401 -26.05 -7.84 -9.84
N GLY A 402 -25.92 -8.68 -10.87
CA GLY A 402 -26.46 -10.04 -10.87
C GLY A 402 -25.87 -10.90 -9.76
N TYR A 403 -24.55 -10.84 -9.56
CA TYR A 403 -23.85 -11.56 -8.50
C TYR A 403 -24.33 -11.14 -7.11
N PHE A 404 -24.56 -9.85 -6.88
CA PHE A 404 -25.17 -9.34 -5.65
C PHE A 404 -26.54 -9.97 -5.38
N TYR A 405 -27.42 -10.09 -6.39
CA TYR A 405 -28.71 -10.76 -6.21
C TYR A 405 -28.55 -12.25 -5.83
N LEU A 406 -27.55 -12.95 -6.40
CA LEU A 406 -27.26 -14.34 -6.05
C LEU A 406 -26.73 -14.47 -4.62
N ARG A 407 -25.82 -13.57 -4.20
CA ARG A 407 -25.34 -13.47 -2.81
C ARG A 407 -26.48 -13.29 -1.83
N LEU A 408 -27.39 -12.37 -2.12
CA LEU A 408 -28.55 -12.11 -1.27
C LEU A 408 -29.53 -13.29 -1.25
N LEU A 409 -29.73 -13.96 -2.39
CA LEU A 409 -30.64 -15.10 -2.51
C LEU A 409 -30.21 -16.29 -1.65
N ASN A 410 -28.91 -16.61 -1.67
CA ASN A 410 -28.34 -17.74 -0.91
C ASN A 410 -27.00 -17.37 -0.24
N PRO A 411 -27.04 -16.61 0.88
CA PRO A 411 -25.85 -16.05 1.54
C PRO A 411 -24.79 -17.06 1.96
N PHE A 412 -25.17 -18.30 2.27
CA PHE A 412 -24.24 -19.34 2.72
C PHE A 412 -23.71 -20.24 1.60
N GLN A 413 -24.29 -20.18 0.38
CA GLN A 413 -23.89 -21.06 -0.73
C GLN A 413 -23.13 -20.32 -1.83
N VAL A 414 -23.52 -19.08 -2.13
CA VAL A 414 -22.82 -18.24 -3.11
C VAL A 414 -21.66 -17.57 -2.39
N PRO A 415 -20.38 -17.82 -2.73
CA PRO A 415 -19.25 -17.25 -2.01
C PRO A 415 -19.14 -15.73 -2.22
N SER A 416 -18.54 -15.03 -1.26
CA SER A 416 -18.23 -13.61 -1.45
C SER A 416 -16.99 -13.45 -2.33
N ILE A 417 -17.12 -12.86 -3.52
CA ILE A 417 -15.95 -12.48 -4.33
C ILE A 417 -15.27 -11.21 -3.80
N GLN A 418 -15.98 -10.40 -3.02
CA GLN A 418 -15.47 -9.16 -2.42
C GLN A 418 -14.62 -9.42 -1.17
N ALA A 419 -14.82 -10.54 -0.48
CA ALA A 419 -14.01 -10.98 0.65
C ALA A 419 -13.93 -12.53 0.68
N PRO A 420 -13.23 -13.16 -0.29
CA PRO A 420 -13.17 -14.62 -0.36
C PRO A 420 -12.33 -15.19 0.78
N THR A 421 -12.83 -16.27 1.39
CA THR A 421 -12.22 -16.90 2.57
C THR A 421 -11.74 -18.31 2.28
N VAL A 422 -10.68 -18.74 2.96
CA VAL A 422 -10.22 -20.13 2.94
C VAL A 422 -10.74 -20.84 4.21
N ASP A 423 -11.67 -21.77 4.03
CA ASP A 423 -12.39 -22.35 5.16
C ASP A 423 -11.58 -23.41 5.91
N GLU A 424 -10.93 -24.32 5.19
CA GLU A 424 -10.15 -25.41 5.78
C GLU A 424 -8.72 -24.98 6.12
N PRO A 425 -8.23 -25.27 7.34
CA PRO A 425 -6.85 -25.03 7.69
C PRO A 425 -5.94 -26.01 6.95
N PHE A 426 -4.70 -25.57 6.71
CA PHE A 426 -3.65 -26.41 6.18
C PHE A 426 -3.32 -27.55 7.15
N LYS A 427 -3.38 -28.78 6.67
CA LYS A 427 -3.04 -30.00 7.42
C LYS A 427 -1.86 -30.67 6.73
N PRO A 428 -0.62 -30.29 7.03
CA PRO A 428 0.52 -30.89 6.36
C PRO A 428 0.71 -32.34 6.80
N GLY A 429 1.25 -33.18 5.89
CA GLY A 429 1.68 -34.53 6.24
C GLY A 429 2.85 -34.58 7.25
N GLN A 430 3.64 -33.50 7.34
CA GLN A 430 4.74 -33.31 8.28
C GLN A 430 4.85 -31.84 8.71
N PRO A 431 5.30 -31.51 9.93
CA PRO A 431 5.49 -30.12 10.35
C PRO A 431 6.34 -29.31 9.36
N LEU A 432 5.91 -28.09 9.03
CA LEU A 432 6.69 -27.19 8.18
C LEU A 432 8.01 -26.81 8.88
N SER A 433 9.13 -26.95 8.18
CA SER A 433 10.45 -26.56 8.70
C SER A 433 10.74 -25.09 8.45
N LYS A 434 11.24 -24.38 9.48
CA LYS A 434 11.74 -22.98 9.35
C LYS A 434 12.88 -22.84 8.35
N SER A 435 13.68 -23.89 8.13
CA SER A 435 14.75 -23.88 7.12
C SER A 435 14.21 -23.90 5.68
N GLN A 436 13.01 -24.44 5.48
CA GLN A 436 12.40 -24.58 4.15
C GLN A 436 11.42 -23.44 3.86
N TYR A 437 10.66 -23.02 4.87
CA TYR A 437 9.63 -21.98 4.77
C TYR A 437 9.75 -20.96 5.92
N PRO A 438 10.81 -20.13 5.92
CA PRO A 438 11.10 -19.22 7.02
C PRO A 438 10.00 -18.16 7.24
N PHE A 439 9.25 -17.80 6.20
CA PHE A 439 8.21 -16.76 6.27
C PHE A 439 6.82 -17.32 6.56
N ILE A 440 6.50 -18.54 6.10
CA ILE A 440 5.27 -19.23 6.54
C ILE A 440 5.35 -19.54 8.05
N THR A 441 6.53 -19.95 8.52
CA THR A 441 6.79 -20.30 9.93
C THR A 441 7.31 -19.12 10.76
N ILE A 442 7.18 -17.89 10.25
CA ILE A 442 7.73 -16.70 10.87
C ILE A 442 7.21 -16.49 12.29
N SER A 443 8.10 -16.20 13.22
CA SER A 443 7.73 -15.85 14.59
C SER A 443 7.48 -14.35 14.74
N THR A 444 6.81 -13.96 15.83
CA THR A 444 6.62 -12.55 16.17
C THR A 444 7.95 -11.81 16.30
N THR A 445 8.97 -12.45 16.89
CA THR A 445 10.31 -11.88 17.01
C THR A 445 10.98 -11.66 15.66
N ASP A 446 10.86 -12.62 14.74
CA ASP A 446 11.41 -12.48 13.38
C ASP A 446 10.78 -11.27 12.66
N VAL A 447 9.45 -11.10 12.77
CA VAL A 447 8.73 -9.93 12.22
C VAL A 447 9.22 -8.63 12.86
N GLN A 448 9.32 -8.57 14.19
CA GLN A 448 9.78 -7.36 14.89
C GLN A 448 11.17 -6.94 14.44
N LYS A 449 12.10 -7.89 14.29
CA LYS A 449 13.44 -7.62 13.75
C LYS A 449 13.40 -7.04 12.35
N GLN A 450 12.61 -7.64 11.44
CA GLN A 450 12.43 -7.12 10.07
C GLN A 450 11.87 -5.69 10.05
N LEU A 451 10.86 -5.42 10.88
CA LEU A 451 10.24 -4.10 10.98
C LEU A 451 11.19 -3.04 11.56
N LEU A 452 12.01 -3.39 12.55
CA LEU A 452 13.01 -2.48 13.11
C LEU A 452 14.17 -2.24 12.12
N GLN A 453 14.58 -3.28 11.39
CA GLN A 453 15.68 -3.19 10.42
C GLN A 453 15.45 -2.13 9.34
N LYS A 454 14.20 -1.83 8.98
CA LYS A 454 13.87 -0.80 7.98
C LYS A 454 14.20 0.63 8.42
N ASN A 455 14.14 0.91 9.74
CA ASN A 455 14.38 2.25 10.29
C ASN A 455 15.69 2.36 11.08
N PHE A 456 16.13 1.25 11.68
CA PHE A 456 17.28 1.16 12.56
C PHE A 456 18.24 0.05 12.12
N GLN A 457 18.54 -0.01 10.82
CA GLN A 457 19.33 -1.11 10.24
C GLN A 457 20.69 -1.25 10.93
N ARG A 458 21.41 -0.14 11.06
CA ARG A 458 22.78 -0.14 11.57
C ARG A 458 22.78 -0.23 13.09
N THR A 459 21.88 0.48 13.77
CA THR A 459 21.68 0.37 15.23
C THR A 459 21.35 -1.07 15.64
N LEU A 460 20.47 -1.76 14.91
CA LEU A 460 20.11 -3.15 15.19
C LEU A 460 21.32 -4.07 15.00
N TYR A 461 22.07 -3.93 13.91
CA TYR A 461 23.29 -4.70 13.69
C TYR A 461 24.33 -4.47 14.80
N CYS A 462 24.59 -3.22 15.17
CA CYS A 462 25.48 -2.89 16.27
C CYS A 462 24.99 -3.51 17.58
N SER A 463 23.68 -3.47 17.84
CA SER A 463 23.09 -4.07 19.04
C SER A 463 23.26 -5.60 19.09
N GLU A 464 23.10 -6.28 17.96
CA GLU A 464 23.30 -7.73 17.84
C GLU A 464 24.75 -8.15 18.15
N ASN A 465 25.73 -7.31 17.86
CA ASN A 465 27.14 -7.62 18.06
C ASN A 465 27.67 -7.12 19.43
N LEU A 466 27.21 -5.95 19.87
CA LEU A 466 27.73 -5.30 21.08
C LEU A 466 26.95 -5.68 22.35
N ILE A 467 25.65 -5.92 22.25
CA ILE A 467 24.75 -6.20 23.39
C ILE A 467 23.75 -7.34 23.13
N PRO A 468 24.17 -8.50 22.55
CA PRO A 468 23.25 -9.56 22.09
C PRO A 468 22.28 -10.04 23.18
N GLN A 469 22.76 -10.26 24.41
CA GLN A 469 21.92 -10.76 25.51
C GLN A 469 20.82 -9.78 25.92
N LYS A 470 21.11 -8.47 25.91
CA LYS A 470 20.11 -7.43 26.23
C LYS A 470 19.07 -7.32 25.13
N LEU A 471 19.51 -7.44 23.88
CA LEU A 471 18.63 -7.39 22.71
C LEU A 471 17.71 -8.62 22.65
N ASP A 472 18.23 -9.82 22.94
CA ASP A 472 17.41 -11.04 23.02
C ASP A 472 16.36 -10.94 24.14
N ALA A 473 16.70 -10.35 25.28
CA ALA A 473 15.75 -10.07 26.36
C ALA A 473 14.65 -9.09 25.91
N PHE A 474 15.01 -8.01 25.19
CA PHE A 474 14.04 -7.06 24.63
C PHE A 474 13.00 -7.76 23.74
N PHE A 475 13.44 -8.65 22.84
CA PHE A 475 12.52 -9.39 21.97
C PHE A 475 11.72 -10.48 22.69
N SER A 476 12.23 -11.02 23.80
CA SER A 476 11.53 -12.02 24.61
C SER A 476 10.43 -11.41 25.48
N GLU A 477 10.63 -10.16 25.94
CA GLU A 477 9.70 -9.44 26.82
C GLU A 477 8.65 -8.61 26.06
N SER A 478 8.94 -8.21 24.80
CA SER A 478 8.06 -7.37 23.97
C SER A 478 6.98 -8.19 23.24
N ALA A 479 6.09 -8.83 23.99
CA ALA A 479 4.86 -9.37 23.41
C ALA A 479 3.91 -8.22 23.06
N TYR A 480 4.06 -7.66 21.85
CA TYR A 480 3.18 -6.64 21.30
C TYR A 480 1.72 -7.10 21.35
N SER A 481 0.92 -6.43 22.17
CA SER A 481 -0.54 -6.44 22.13
C SER A 481 -1.01 -5.19 21.40
N ILE A 482 -2.14 -5.24 20.69
CA ILE A 482 -2.81 -4.04 20.15
C ILE A 482 -3.08 -3.00 21.23
N ASP A 483 -3.29 -3.47 22.45
CA ASP A 483 -3.63 -2.64 23.60
C ASP A 483 -2.38 -2.06 24.28
N ALA A 484 -1.18 -2.35 23.76
CA ALA A 484 0.04 -1.79 24.29
C ALA A 484 0.02 -0.25 24.12
N PRO A 485 0.36 0.51 25.17
CA PRO A 485 0.39 1.96 25.12
C PRO A 485 1.50 2.50 24.20
N SER A 486 2.60 1.76 24.01
CA SER A 486 3.75 2.15 23.18
C SER A 486 3.88 1.32 21.89
N THR A 487 4.33 1.96 20.82
CA THR A 487 4.64 1.30 19.52
C THR A 487 6.00 0.60 19.53
N LEU A 488 6.23 -0.35 18.62
CA LEU A 488 7.47 -1.15 18.59
C LEU A 488 8.70 -0.24 18.49
N MET A 489 8.56 0.80 17.68
CA MET A 489 9.55 1.85 17.50
C MET A 489 9.83 2.59 18.81
N GLU A 490 8.81 3.10 19.52
CA GLU A 490 8.99 3.80 20.79
C GLU A 490 9.66 2.92 21.84
N SER A 491 9.26 1.65 21.93
CA SER A 491 9.84 0.69 22.87
C SER A 491 11.30 0.40 22.54
N PHE A 492 11.65 0.24 21.27
CA PHE A 492 13.03 0.02 20.84
C PHE A 492 13.91 1.26 21.06
N ILE A 493 13.42 2.45 20.71
CA ILE A 493 14.10 3.73 20.97
C ILE A 493 14.41 3.87 22.47
N THR A 494 13.41 3.61 23.32
CA THR A 494 13.58 3.66 24.78
C THR A 494 14.59 2.62 25.27
N PHE A 495 14.55 1.41 24.73
CA PHE A 495 15.50 0.35 25.06
C PHE A 495 16.95 0.73 24.73
N ILE A 496 17.21 1.25 23.53
CA ILE A 496 18.56 1.64 23.11
C ILE A 496 19.06 2.83 23.93
N ALA A 497 18.24 3.87 24.11
CA ALA A 497 18.59 5.03 24.92
C ALA A 497 18.96 4.62 26.38
N ASN A 498 18.12 3.82 27.03
CA ASN A 498 18.41 3.30 28.36
C ASN A 498 19.66 2.43 28.41
N THR A 499 19.99 1.74 27.32
CA THR A 499 21.19 0.90 27.24
C THR A 499 22.46 1.74 27.11
N ILE A 500 22.41 2.84 26.35
CA ILE A 500 23.51 3.82 26.21
C ILE A 500 23.74 4.56 27.54
N ASP A 501 22.66 4.94 28.23
CA ASP A 501 22.73 5.66 29.51
C ASP A 501 23.21 4.77 30.68
N ASN A 502 23.13 3.45 30.52
CA ASN A 502 23.55 2.52 31.55
C ASN A 502 25.07 2.54 31.75
N GLN A 503 25.51 2.89 32.97
CA GLN A 503 26.92 2.95 33.37
C GLN A 503 27.67 1.60 33.27
N SER A 504 26.96 0.49 33.07
CA SER A 504 27.56 -0.84 32.91
C SER A 504 28.06 -1.14 31.49
N LEU A 505 27.74 -0.32 30.48
CA LEU A 505 28.22 -0.52 29.12
C LEU A 505 29.63 0.07 28.97
N ALA A 506 30.56 -0.70 28.38
CA ALA A 506 31.92 -0.24 28.18
C ALA A 506 31.96 1.00 27.26
N PRO A 507 32.91 1.95 27.44
CA PRO A 507 32.95 3.22 26.69
C PRO A 507 32.93 3.04 25.16
N GLY A 508 33.80 2.19 24.60
CA GLY A 508 33.86 1.98 23.14
C GLY A 508 32.52 1.53 22.52
N PRO A 509 31.93 0.40 22.97
CA PRO A 509 30.60 -0.03 22.53
C PRO A 509 29.50 1.01 22.74
N LYS A 510 29.58 1.78 23.84
CA LYS A 510 28.63 2.87 24.12
C LYS A 510 28.70 3.96 23.06
N GLU A 511 29.90 4.39 22.70
CA GLU A 511 30.12 5.47 21.74
C GLU A 511 29.73 5.06 20.32
N ILE A 512 30.13 3.86 19.87
CA ILE A 512 29.73 3.32 18.57
C ILE A 512 28.20 3.25 18.47
N LEU A 513 27.54 2.71 19.50
CA LEU A 513 26.09 2.57 19.51
C LEU A 513 25.38 3.94 19.56
N SER A 514 25.91 4.90 20.32
CA SER A 514 25.36 6.26 20.41
C SER A 514 25.44 6.99 19.08
N ASP A 515 26.61 6.97 18.44
CA ASP A 515 26.87 7.71 17.19
C ASP A 515 25.89 7.29 16.08
N ILE A 516 25.72 5.98 15.87
CA ILE A 516 24.78 5.50 14.86
C ILE A 516 23.31 5.67 15.26
N PHE A 517 22.99 5.44 16.54
CA PHE A 517 21.63 5.56 17.02
C PHE A 517 21.10 6.99 16.87
N ASP A 518 21.94 7.99 17.16
CA ASP A 518 21.56 9.40 17.03
C ASP A 518 21.23 9.77 15.57
N LEU A 519 22.00 9.28 14.59
CA LEU A 519 21.73 9.49 13.17
C LEU A 519 20.40 8.84 12.73
N GLU A 520 20.18 7.57 13.05
CA GLU A 520 18.96 6.85 12.66
C GLU A 520 17.72 7.36 13.41
N LEU A 521 17.88 7.79 14.68
CA LEU A 521 16.83 8.41 15.47
C LEU A 521 16.40 9.75 14.87
N GLU A 522 17.33 10.58 14.42
CA GLU A 522 16.97 11.85 13.77
C GLU A 522 16.21 11.61 12.47
N LYS A 523 16.67 10.67 11.64
CA LYS A 523 15.93 10.28 10.42
C LYS A 523 14.50 9.86 10.75
N ARG A 524 14.32 9.08 11.82
CA ARG A 524 12.97 8.67 12.24
C ARG A 524 12.12 9.86 12.68
N ARG A 525 12.67 10.79 13.48
CA ARG A 525 11.96 12.01 13.89
C ARG A 525 11.56 12.87 12.69
N MET A 526 12.44 13.01 11.71
CA MET A 526 12.16 13.73 10.47
C MET A 526 11.02 13.05 9.69
N ASP A 527 11.01 11.72 9.61
CA ASP A 527 9.98 10.94 8.93
C ASP A 527 8.61 11.06 9.64
N GLU A 528 8.60 11.02 10.98
CA GLU A 528 7.38 11.20 11.80
C GLU A 528 6.79 12.63 11.70
N ALA A 529 7.64 13.62 11.43
CA ALA A 529 7.20 15.00 11.24
C ALA A 529 6.50 15.23 9.88
N ILE A 530 6.55 14.26 8.96
CA ILE A 530 5.91 14.36 7.64
C ILE A 530 4.39 14.30 7.81
N LYS A 531 3.74 15.44 7.58
CA LYS A 531 2.27 15.54 7.67
C LYS A 531 1.54 15.00 6.44
N SER A 532 2.20 15.05 5.28
CA SER A 532 1.60 14.66 4.00
C SER A 532 2.69 14.39 2.97
N HIS A 533 2.66 13.23 2.31
CA HIS A 533 3.59 12.93 1.23
C HIS A 533 3.34 13.81 0.00
N SER A 534 2.07 14.12 -0.29
CA SER A 534 1.65 15.05 -1.35
C SER A 534 2.17 16.46 -1.13
N LEU A 535 2.19 16.94 0.12
CA LEU A 535 2.79 18.24 0.47
C LEU A 535 4.29 18.26 0.15
N LEU A 536 5.03 17.20 0.49
CA LEU A 536 6.46 17.11 0.18
C LEU A 536 6.69 17.08 -1.34
N ASN A 537 5.86 16.34 -2.08
CA ASN A 537 5.95 16.27 -3.53
C ASN A 537 5.81 17.65 -4.18
N ILE A 538 4.73 18.38 -3.88
CA ILE A 538 4.56 19.72 -4.45
C ILE A 538 5.63 20.70 -3.97
N LYS A 539 6.10 20.57 -2.73
CA LYS A 539 7.20 21.37 -2.21
C LYS A 539 8.46 21.17 -3.05
N ASP A 540 8.88 19.94 -3.31
CA ASP A 540 10.05 19.65 -4.15
C ASP A 540 9.89 20.22 -5.56
N ILE A 541 8.71 20.05 -6.18
CA ILE A 541 8.42 20.63 -7.50
C ILE A 541 8.57 22.16 -7.48
N VAL A 542 8.02 22.84 -6.47
CA VAL A 542 8.06 24.30 -6.37
C VAL A 542 9.47 24.81 -6.07
N LEU A 543 10.22 24.15 -5.18
CA LEU A 543 11.57 24.55 -4.83
C LEU A 543 12.54 24.38 -6.01
N ASN A 544 12.43 23.29 -6.78
CA ASN A 544 13.25 23.10 -7.98
C ASN A 544 12.97 24.20 -9.02
N GLN A 545 11.70 24.55 -9.23
CA GLN A 545 11.31 25.67 -10.10
C GLN A 545 11.87 27.02 -9.61
N GLN A 546 11.82 27.28 -8.30
CA GLN A 546 12.39 28.48 -7.72
C GLN A 546 13.91 28.54 -7.90
N GLY A 547 14.62 27.41 -7.74
CA GLY A 547 16.05 27.31 -8.01
C GLY A 547 16.41 27.69 -9.45
N GLU A 548 15.67 27.19 -10.44
CA GLU A 548 15.82 27.57 -11.85
C GLU A 548 15.60 29.08 -12.07
N GLU A 549 14.56 29.64 -11.45
CA GLU A 549 14.24 31.07 -11.54
C GLU A 549 15.33 31.96 -10.92
N ILE A 550 15.88 31.57 -9.76
CA ILE A 550 16.97 32.28 -9.08
C ILE A 550 18.21 32.32 -9.98
N ILE A 551 18.63 31.17 -10.50
CA ILE A 551 19.81 31.06 -11.37
C ILE A 551 19.61 31.89 -12.64
N LYS A 552 18.43 31.80 -13.26
CA LYS A 552 18.10 32.55 -14.47
C LYS A 552 18.06 34.07 -14.22
N LYS A 553 17.57 34.50 -13.06
CA LYS A 553 17.47 35.92 -12.68
C LYS A 553 18.84 36.53 -12.41
N ALA A 554 19.78 35.78 -11.84
CA ALA A 554 21.16 36.23 -11.67
C ALA A 554 21.82 36.54 -13.02
N GLY A 555 21.62 35.68 -14.02
CA GLY A 555 22.04 35.92 -15.41
C GLY A 555 23.54 35.79 -15.70
N ASP A 556 24.40 36.18 -14.75
CA ASP A 556 25.84 35.95 -14.76
C ASP A 556 26.38 35.61 -13.37
N ASP A 557 27.64 35.18 -13.30
CA ASP A 557 28.26 34.74 -12.06
C ASP A 557 28.49 35.89 -11.06
N ASN A 558 28.74 37.12 -11.51
CA ASN A 558 28.94 38.25 -10.58
C ASN A 558 27.65 38.57 -9.82
N ALA A 559 26.52 38.62 -10.53
CA ALA A 559 25.21 38.78 -9.90
C ALA A 559 24.82 37.57 -9.04
N PHE A 560 25.28 36.37 -9.39
CA PHE A 560 25.05 35.16 -8.60
C PHE A 560 25.80 35.20 -7.25
N LEU A 561 27.03 35.74 -7.22
CA LEU A 561 27.82 35.90 -5.99
C LEU A 561 27.14 36.81 -4.95
N GLU A 562 26.30 37.75 -5.40
CA GLU A 562 25.55 38.68 -4.54
C GLU A 562 24.31 38.06 -3.88
N LEU A 563 23.91 36.86 -4.30
CA LEU A 563 22.74 36.19 -3.74
C LEU A 563 22.96 35.81 -2.26
N MET A 564 21.91 36.02 -1.46
CA MET A 564 21.83 35.51 -0.09
C MET A 564 21.10 34.17 -0.11
N LEU A 565 21.81 33.10 0.21
CA LEU A 565 21.26 31.75 0.24
C LEU A 565 21.32 31.17 1.65
N GLN A 566 20.53 30.13 1.88
CA GLN A 566 20.56 29.32 3.10
C GLN A 566 20.09 27.90 2.78
N LEU A 567 20.36 26.96 3.69
CA LEU A 567 19.75 25.63 3.70
C LEU A 567 18.23 25.73 3.76
N GLU A 568 17.57 24.84 3.04
CA GLU A 568 16.13 24.67 3.14
C GLU A 568 15.78 24.18 4.57
N PRO A 569 14.79 24.77 5.27
CA PRO A 569 14.53 24.49 6.69
C PRO A 569 14.30 23.03 7.11
N TYR A 570 13.95 22.13 6.18
CA TYR A 570 13.77 20.71 6.48
C TYR A 570 14.99 19.85 6.12
N VAL A 571 16.02 20.44 5.49
CA VAL A 571 17.31 19.79 5.27
C VAL A 571 18.14 19.92 6.54
N GLN A 572 18.75 18.81 6.97
CA GLN A 572 19.68 18.81 8.09
C GLN A 572 21.05 18.32 7.66
N LEU A 573 22.09 18.95 8.22
CA LEU A 573 23.45 18.43 8.21
C LEU A 573 23.72 17.73 9.55
N LYS A 574 24.27 16.53 9.48
CA LYS A 574 24.75 15.76 10.62
C LYS A 574 26.19 15.36 10.39
N THR A 575 26.89 15.11 11.48
CA THR A 575 28.24 14.55 11.47
C THR A 575 28.26 13.31 12.34
N THR A 576 28.88 12.25 11.87
CA THR A 576 29.12 11.02 12.64
C THR A 576 30.61 10.78 12.79
N ARG A 577 31.01 10.12 13.87
CA ARG A 577 32.43 9.78 14.11
C ARG A 577 32.92 8.67 13.20
N TRP A 578 32.06 7.69 12.93
CA TRP A 578 32.38 6.61 12.01
C TRP A 578 31.70 6.77 10.66
N ASN A 579 32.26 6.14 9.63
CA ASN A 579 31.61 6.02 8.34
C ASN A 579 30.45 5.03 8.42
N TRP A 580 29.22 5.54 8.35
CA TRP A 580 28.00 4.74 8.37
C TRP A 580 27.35 4.59 6.99
N ASN A 581 28.08 4.82 5.90
CA ASN A 581 27.52 4.85 4.54
C ASN A 581 26.61 3.65 4.24
N LEU A 582 25.31 3.92 4.06
CA LEU A 582 24.31 2.88 3.81
C LEU A 582 24.62 1.97 2.62
N SER A 583 25.35 2.48 1.62
CA SER A 583 25.70 1.78 0.39
C SER A 583 26.95 0.90 0.54
N ASP A 584 27.78 1.13 1.56
CA ASP A 584 28.97 0.31 1.85
C ASP A 584 28.79 -0.48 3.14
N GLN A 585 28.02 -1.58 3.04
CA GLN A 585 27.74 -2.45 4.17
C GLN A 585 28.97 -3.08 4.81
N GLU A 586 30.03 -3.30 4.05
CA GLU A 586 31.23 -3.91 4.60
C GLU A 586 32.05 -2.90 5.37
N GLU A 587 32.03 -1.63 4.96
CA GLU A 587 32.72 -0.57 5.68
C GLU A 587 32.11 -0.35 7.06
N TRP A 588 30.81 -0.07 7.15
CA TRP A 588 30.24 0.29 8.45
C TRP A 588 30.14 -0.89 9.43
N LYS A 589 30.14 -2.14 8.94
CA LYS A 589 30.24 -3.32 9.81
C LYS A 589 31.62 -3.42 10.49
N LYS A 590 32.69 -2.87 9.91
CA LYS A 590 34.02 -2.89 10.53
C LYS A 590 34.09 -2.01 11.78
N ASN A 591 33.27 -0.96 11.84
CA ASN A 591 33.26 0.03 12.92
C ASN A 591 33.07 -0.62 14.31
N ILE A 592 32.36 -1.75 14.40
CA ILE A 592 32.14 -2.46 15.68
C ILE A 592 33.44 -2.90 16.37
N ASN A 593 34.53 -3.05 15.62
CA ASN A 593 35.83 -3.50 16.10
C ASN A 593 36.87 -2.37 16.15
N GLN A 594 36.46 -1.12 15.92
CA GLN A 594 37.34 0.05 15.92
C GLN A 594 37.05 0.94 17.14
N PRO A 595 37.43 0.52 18.36
CA PRO A 595 37.43 1.43 19.50
C PRO A 595 38.47 2.53 19.28
N LEU A 596 38.18 3.72 19.80
CA LEU A 596 39.01 4.92 19.68
C LEU A 596 40.50 4.69 20.00
N GLU A 597 41.38 5.17 19.12
CA GLU A 597 42.76 5.51 19.46
C GLU A 597 42.80 7.00 19.86
N SER A 598 43.28 7.28 21.09
CA SER A 598 43.59 8.56 21.78
C SER A 598 42.97 9.91 21.34
N GLU A 599 42.54 10.69 22.34
CA GLU A 599 42.02 12.08 22.31
C GLU A 599 42.91 13.17 21.65
N GLU A 600 44.03 12.83 21.00
CA GLU A 600 45.04 13.80 20.53
C GLU A 600 45.06 14.06 19.00
N GLU A 601 44.25 13.36 18.20
CA GLU A 601 44.14 13.63 16.75
C GLU A 601 42.82 14.37 16.43
N GLU A 602 42.87 15.39 15.56
CA GLU A 602 41.66 16.04 15.04
C GLU A 602 40.82 14.99 14.28
N GLU A 603 39.78 14.48 14.94
CA GLU A 603 38.94 13.42 14.40
C GLU A 603 38.25 13.88 13.10
N GLU A 604 38.58 13.22 11.98
CA GLU A 604 37.91 13.44 10.70
C GLU A 604 36.46 12.93 10.80
N MET A 605 35.52 13.86 10.92
CA MET A 605 34.08 13.55 11.03
C MET A 605 33.46 13.29 9.66
N TRP A 606 32.53 12.34 9.60
CA TRP A 606 31.78 12.01 8.38
C TRP A 606 30.51 12.85 8.32
N ALA A 607 30.37 13.66 7.26
CA ALA A 607 29.21 14.53 7.09
C ALA A 607 28.07 13.84 6.31
N VAL A 608 26.84 14.01 6.78
CA VAL A 608 25.64 13.40 6.21
C VAL A 608 24.56 14.48 6.03
N LEU A 609 23.97 14.53 4.84
CA LEU A 609 22.78 15.31 4.54
C LEU A 609 21.53 14.47 4.69
N LEU A 610 20.55 14.98 5.44
CA LEU A 610 19.22 14.40 5.58
C LEU A 610 18.18 15.33 4.94
N LYS A 611 17.37 14.82 4.01
CA LYS A 611 16.26 15.56 3.38
C LYS A 611 14.97 14.74 3.39
N PRO A 612 13.86 15.24 3.95
CA PRO A 612 12.56 14.59 3.84
C PRO A 612 12.04 14.62 2.41
N MET A 613 11.63 13.45 1.92
CA MET A 613 11.03 13.21 0.62
C MET A 613 9.70 12.48 0.78
N SER A 614 8.85 12.46 -0.26
CA SER A 614 7.59 11.71 -0.26
C SER A 614 7.78 10.22 0.07
N MET A 615 8.90 9.63 -0.36
CA MET A 615 9.21 8.21 -0.19
C MET A 615 10.03 7.86 1.06
N GLY A 616 10.42 8.84 1.88
CA GLY A 616 11.26 8.61 3.06
C GLY A 616 12.23 9.76 3.32
N ILE A 617 13.26 9.49 4.11
CA ILE A 617 14.36 10.45 4.30
C ILE A 617 15.50 10.06 3.36
N LEU A 618 15.87 10.97 2.47
CA LEU A 618 17.10 10.88 1.71
C LEU A 618 18.26 11.06 2.69
N GLU A 619 19.13 10.06 2.75
CA GLU A 619 20.41 10.12 3.47
C GLU A 619 21.53 10.12 2.43
N THR A 620 22.40 11.12 2.47
CA THR A 620 23.51 11.26 1.52
C THR A 620 24.77 11.63 2.25
N GLU A 621 25.80 10.80 2.14
CA GLU A 621 27.15 11.14 2.60
C GLU A 621 27.69 12.30 1.77
N LEU A 622 28.28 13.29 2.44
CA LEU A 622 28.84 14.48 1.82
C LEU A 622 30.36 14.37 1.75
N SER A 623 30.93 14.77 0.60
CA SER A 623 32.37 15.04 0.54
C SER A 623 32.72 16.24 1.44
N PRO A 624 33.97 16.31 1.94
CA PRO A 624 34.44 17.47 2.70
C PRO A 624 34.22 18.80 1.96
N PHE A 625 34.37 18.79 0.62
CA PHE A 625 34.11 19.95 -0.24
C PHE A 625 32.66 20.41 -0.17
N THR A 626 31.70 19.51 -0.36
CA THR A 626 30.28 19.86 -0.32
C THR A 626 29.83 20.25 1.09
N TYR A 627 30.36 19.58 2.12
CA TYR A 627 30.08 19.91 3.52
C TYR A 627 30.55 21.33 3.86
N THR A 628 31.76 21.71 3.45
CA THR A 628 32.31 23.06 3.70
C THR A 628 31.39 24.15 3.12
N ILE A 629 30.86 23.95 1.91
CA ILE A 629 29.92 24.89 1.28
C ILE A 629 28.60 24.95 2.07
N LEU A 630 28.03 23.79 2.43
CA LEU A 630 26.73 23.74 3.10
C LEU A 630 26.78 24.22 4.56
N ALA A 631 27.89 24.01 5.26
CA ALA A 631 28.10 24.47 6.63
C ALA A 631 28.02 26.00 6.73
N GLU A 632 28.59 26.71 5.74
CA GLU A 632 28.50 28.17 5.63
C GLU A 632 27.10 28.69 5.28
N LEU A 633 26.19 27.80 4.87
CA LEU A 633 24.82 28.09 4.46
C LEU A 633 23.77 27.58 5.47
N CYS A 634 24.18 27.10 6.65
CA CYS A 634 23.26 26.79 7.74
C CYS A 634 22.43 28.00 8.18
N GLU A 635 22.99 29.20 8.02
CA GLU A 635 22.33 30.48 8.21
C GLU A 635 22.41 31.30 6.90
N PRO A 636 21.56 32.31 6.69
CA PRO A 636 21.65 33.21 5.54
C PRO A 636 23.06 33.75 5.32
N ASN A 637 23.67 33.42 4.17
CA ASN A 637 25.02 33.86 3.82
C ASN A 637 25.11 34.27 2.34
N ARG A 638 26.03 35.18 2.00
CA ARG A 638 26.28 35.58 0.61
C ARG A 638 27.08 34.49 -0.09
N VAL A 639 26.73 34.19 -1.34
CA VAL A 639 27.50 33.22 -2.16
C VAL A 639 28.97 33.63 -2.27
N GLU A 640 29.29 34.92 -2.36
CA GLU A 640 30.67 35.43 -2.32
C GLU A 640 31.41 35.06 -1.03
N GLN A 641 30.75 35.17 0.13
CA GLN A 641 31.34 34.89 1.43
C GLN A 641 31.56 33.38 1.62
N VAL A 642 30.56 32.57 1.22
CA VAL A 642 30.67 31.10 1.20
C VAL A 642 31.83 30.66 0.30
N MET A 643 31.98 31.29 -0.87
CA MET A 643 33.07 31.03 -1.79
C MET A 643 34.43 31.34 -1.14
N GLN A 644 34.57 32.50 -0.50
CA GLN A 644 35.82 32.88 0.14
C GLN A 644 36.16 31.93 1.30
N ALA A 645 35.21 31.62 2.18
CA ALA A 645 35.40 30.67 3.27
C ALA A 645 35.81 29.27 2.76
N THR A 646 35.19 28.81 1.67
CA THR A 646 35.54 27.52 1.06
C THR A 646 36.95 27.53 0.46
N ILE A 647 37.38 28.64 -0.17
CA ILE A 647 38.74 28.80 -0.69
C ILE A 647 39.77 28.82 0.45
N ASP A 648 39.47 29.54 1.53
CA ASP A 648 40.34 29.69 2.70
C ASP A 648 40.55 28.36 3.44
N ALA A 649 39.65 27.38 3.28
CA ALA A 649 39.79 26.03 3.82
C ALA A 649 40.83 25.15 3.10
N PHE A 650 41.34 25.56 1.92
CA PHE A 650 42.38 24.82 1.21
C PHE A 650 43.79 25.33 1.57
N GLU A 651 44.69 24.41 1.89
CA GLU A 651 46.11 24.74 2.12
C GLU A 651 46.82 25.08 0.79
N SER A 652 46.95 26.39 0.51
CA SER A 652 47.72 26.96 -0.61
C SER A 652 47.25 26.58 -2.02
N LEU A 653 46.67 27.54 -2.73
CA LEU A 653 46.20 27.38 -4.12
C LEU A 653 47.01 28.26 -5.08
N THR A 654 47.33 27.74 -6.26
CA THR A 654 47.81 28.57 -7.38
C THR A 654 46.65 29.38 -7.98
N PRO A 655 46.92 30.49 -8.69
CA PRO A 655 45.85 31.30 -9.31
C PRO A 655 44.93 30.51 -10.26
N ASP A 656 45.49 29.55 -11.00
CA ASP A 656 44.71 28.69 -11.91
C ASP A 656 43.80 27.72 -11.13
N GLN A 657 44.31 27.16 -10.03
CA GLN A 657 43.53 26.27 -9.15
C GLN A 657 42.41 27.03 -8.44
N GLU A 658 42.68 28.25 -7.97
CA GLU A 658 41.66 29.11 -7.35
C GLU A 658 40.56 29.45 -8.36
N THR A 659 40.93 29.82 -9.58
CA THR A 659 39.96 30.12 -10.66
C THR A 659 39.08 28.90 -10.97
N MET A 660 39.68 27.72 -11.07
CA MET A 660 38.92 26.47 -11.27
C MET A 660 38.01 26.16 -10.07
N LEU A 661 38.49 26.36 -8.84
CA LEU A 661 37.73 26.12 -7.62
C LEU A 661 36.52 27.03 -7.51
N ARG A 662 36.66 28.33 -7.83
CA ARG A 662 35.56 29.30 -7.89
C ARG A 662 34.43 28.80 -8.80
N GLY A 663 34.77 28.32 -10.01
CA GLY A 663 33.79 27.74 -10.93
C GLY A 663 33.08 26.52 -10.35
N LYS A 664 33.83 25.59 -9.73
CA LYS A 664 33.25 24.39 -9.09
C LYS A 664 32.32 24.73 -7.91
N ILE A 665 32.66 25.73 -7.10
CA ILE A 665 31.81 26.18 -5.99
C ILE A 665 30.48 26.71 -6.55
N ILE A 666 30.53 27.56 -7.57
CA ILE A 666 29.32 28.08 -8.23
C ILE A 666 28.47 26.95 -8.78
N ASP A 667 29.07 26.01 -9.52
CA ASP A 667 28.35 24.87 -10.10
C ASP A 667 27.72 23.99 -9.02
N GLN A 668 28.43 23.75 -7.91
CA GLN A 668 27.93 22.99 -6.77
C GLN A 668 26.73 23.71 -6.12
N ILE A 669 26.80 25.01 -5.89
CA ILE A 669 25.70 25.81 -5.32
C ILE A 669 24.49 25.82 -6.27
N LYS A 670 24.71 25.99 -7.58
CA LYS A 670 23.65 25.90 -8.60
C LYS A 670 22.98 24.53 -8.57
N HIS A 671 23.75 23.44 -8.49
CA HIS A 671 23.20 22.08 -8.37
C HIS A 671 22.36 21.91 -7.10
N LEU A 672 22.82 22.44 -5.97
CA LEU A 672 22.09 22.38 -4.69
C LEU A 672 20.78 23.18 -4.73
N LEU A 673 20.74 24.33 -5.41
CA LEU A 673 19.51 25.09 -5.68
C LEU A 673 18.53 24.30 -6.55
N LEU A 674 19.00 23.70 -7.65
CA LEU A 674 18.18 22.89 -8.55
C LEU A 674 17.62 21.62 -7.88
N SER A 675 18.23 21.18 -6.77
CA SER A 675 17.78 20.03 -5.98
C SER A 675 16.86 20.41 -4.81
N GLY A 676 16.56 21.70 -4.65
CA GLY A 676 15.78 22.23 -3.53
C GLY A 676 16.47 22.07 -2.16
N ILE A 677 17.80 21.91 -2.13
CA ILE A 677 18.58 21.84 -0.89
C ILE A 677 18.88 23.23 -0.35
N LEU A 678 19.08 24.19 -1.25
CA LEU A 678 19.25 25.60 -0.94
C LEU A 678 18.04 26.40 -1.38
N VAL A 679 17.77 27.50 -0.69
CA VAL A 679 16.75 28.49 -1.02
C VAL A 679 17.29 29.90 -0.88
N GLU A 680 16.71 30.86 -1.60
CA GLU A 680 17.01 32.28 -1.39
C GLU A 680 16.52 32.71 0.00
N ALA A 681 17.41 33.35 0.77
CA ALA A 681 17.06 33.84 2.09
C ALA A 681 16.05 35.00 1.96
N LYS A 682 14.91 34.89 2.64
CA LYS A 682 13.94 35.99 2.68
C LYS A 682 14.50 37.10 3.58
N PRO A 683 14.52 38.37 3.14
CA PRO A 683 14.87 39.45 4.04
C PRO A 683 13.87 39.46 5.20
N ASP A 684 14.37 39.54 6.44
CA ASP A 684 13.55 39.63 7.64
C ASP A 684 12.42 40.64 7.43
N LYS A 685 11.17 40.16 7.42
CA LYS A 685 10.02 41.04 7.59
C LYS A 685 10.02 41.50 9.04
N LYS A 686 10.77 42.55 9.33
CA LYS A 686 10.71 43.30 10.58
C LYS A 686 9.32 43.87 10.82
#